data_AF-A0A0A2E7G9-F1
#
_entry.id   AF-A0A0A2E7G9-F1
#
_cell.length_a   1.000
_cell.length_b   1.000
_cell.length_c   1.000
_cell.angle_alpha   90.00
_cell.angle_beta   90.00
_cell.angle_gamma   90.00
#
_symmetry.space_group_name_H-M   'P 1'
#
loop_
_entity.id
_entity.type
_entity.pdbx_description
1 polymer ?
#
loop_
_entity_poly.entity_id
_entity_poly.type
_entity_poly.pdbx_seq_one_letter_code
_entity_poly.pdbx_strand_id
1 'polypeptide(L)'
;MSDKEKECSAYRQLTDTEIDILVNNLCIADEWGDIEVRDGFDPTFCRQVRFSGKNKLGAMNATYTELGGIKTHSGISHCYLHNCTIGDNVVIKNVHRYIANYDIGDCVCIENVDTIVVDGFSSFGNGVRVPVLNETGGREVILTNNLSSHIAYLMAFYRHDEELIKSLFSFADSYAESVKSDRGKIGENVKIKDCGSIINMYVGAGARLLGVSFLKNGSLNSNPEAPVRIGFNVIAENFICASGSSVFDGCTISNCFIGQGTHMGHLFSAHDSLFFANCQAENGEACAVFAGPYTVTMHKSSLLIAGYYSFLNAGSGSNQSNHLYKLGPIHQGVVERGSKTTSDSYILWPSHIGPFSLVMGRHVHHVDTSKFPFSYLIEEHNQTYLVPGVNIRSVGTIRDAKKWPNRDKRTDSKKTDCINFNLLSPYTVGKMLHAHRILSELSRLLCNDGNQEYVYRNMRIQSRALAKGLHFYEMAIVKFLGNSLIKKLEDCPCTSDAEVIEWLRPRTEEGLGVWLDICGMIAPRSSVLCILDKVKNGTVNSLEELNEEICSLHKNYYNLEWTWAYNTILEWFGLKPEDLTRTKVAEIVRKWKDCVVSLDKMLYEDARKEFTMNTQVGFGIDVKGDEKSADFDTVRGNFESNPFVLEILDHIEKKSALGDLTLAKLGAV
;
A
#
# COMPACT_ATOMS: atom_id res chain seq x y z
N MET A 1 6.67 16.00 -36.01
CA MET A 1 7.45 16.62 -37.11
C MET A 1 8.92 16.38 -36.79
N SER A 2 9.54 15.52 -37.61
CA SER A 2 10.93 15.07 -37.69
C SER A 2 11.68 14.74 -36.39
N ASP A 3 11.75 13.43 -36.14
CA ASP A 3 12.92 12.71 -35.64
C ASP A 3 14.15 13.06 -36.50
N LYS A 4 14.84 14.15 -36.15
CA LYS A 4 16.23 14.39 -36.54
C LYS A 4 17.09 14.15 -35.31
N GLU A 5 17.74 12.99 -35.33
CA GLU A 5 19.11 12.76 -34.84
C GLU A 5 19.54 13.72 -33.72
N LYS A 6 19.36 13.31 -32.46
CA LYS A 6 20.27 13.72 -31.39
C LYS A 6 21.64 13.13 -31.73
N GLU A 7 22.43 13.84 -32.52
CA GLU A 7 23.88 13.59 -32.60
C GLU A 7 24.41 13.57 -31.17
N CYS A 8 24.90 12.40 -30.74
CA CYS A 8 25.61 12.25 -29.49
C CYS A 8 26.95 12.98 -29.69
N SER A 9 27.05 14.24 -29.25
CA SER A 9 28.32 14.96 -29.39
C SER A 9 29.37 14.22 -28.57
N ALA A 10 30.47 13.86 -29.24
CA ALA A 10 31.50 13.02 -28.66
C ALA A 10 32.26 13.80 -27.58
N TYR A 11 32.61 13.12 -26.48
CA TYR A 11 33.55 13.67 -25.51
C TYR A 11 34.92 13.85 -26.18
N ARG A 12 35.57 14.98 -25.92
CA ARG A 12 36.92 15.30 -26.39
C ARG A 12 37.86 15.60 -25.24
N GLN A 13 39.15 15.55 -25.52
CA GLN A 13 40.18 15.98 -24.56
C GLN A 13 40.12 17.50 -24.36
N LEU A 14 40.59 17.94 -23.18
CA LEU A 14 40.82 19.35 -22.90
C LEU A 14 41.89 19.92 -23.85
N THR A 15 41.70 21.16 -24.28
CA THR A 15 42.72 21.94 -24.97
C THR A 15 43.64 22.62 -23.96
N ASP A 16 44.87 22.97 -24.37
CA ASP A 16 45.83 23.67 -23.51
C ASP A 16 45.26 24.98 -22.93
N THR A 17 44.48 25.72 -23.74
CA THR A 17 43.81 26.95 -23.30
C THR A 17 42.76 26.69 -22.23
N GLU A 18 42.01 25.60 -22.33
CA GLU A 18 41.03 25.23 -21.29
C GLU A 18 41.72 24.80 -20.00
N ILE A 19 42.84 24.08 -20.10
CA ILE A 19 43.67 23.70 -18.94
C ILE A 19 44.20 24.96 -18.24
N ASP A 20 44.73 25.93 -18.98
CA ASP A 20 45.21 27.19 -18.41
C ASP A 20 44.10 27.95 -17.65
N ILE A 21 42.87 27.99 -18.19
CA ILE A 21 41.72 28.61 -17.52
C ILE A 21 41.38 27.85 -16.23
N LEU A 22 41.36 26.52 -16.26
CA LEU A 22 41.08 25.69 -15.08
C LEU A 22 42.13 25.91 -13.98
N VAL A 23 43.42 25.94 -14.33
CA VAL A 23 44.51 26.23 -13.39
C VAL A 23 44.37 27.64 -12.77
N ASN A 24 44.05 28.65 -13.59
CA ASN A 24 43.79 30.01 -13.10
C ASN A 24 42.57 30.09 -12.17
N ASN A 25 41.58 29.23 -12.39
CA ASN A 25 40.43 29.06 -11.50
C ASN A 25 40.73 28.20 -10.26
N LEU A 26 42.01 27.90 -9.99
CA LEU A 26 42.50 27.11 -8.86
C LEU A 26 42.03 25.64 -8.90
N CYS A 27 41.73 25.11 -10.09
CA CYS A 27 41.51 23.69 -10.27
C CYS A 27 42.84 22.95 -10.35
N ILE A 28 42.85 21.71 -9.87
CA ILE A 28 44.00 20.80 -9.93
C ILE A 28 43.54 19.44 -10.44
N ALA A 29 44.37 18.78 -11.24
CA ALA A 29 44.15 17.42 -11.70
C ALA A 29 45.39 16.58 -11.41
N ASP A 30 45.19 15.32 -11.00
CA ASP A 30 46.31 14.37 -10.89
C ASP A 30 46.93 14.09 -12.28
N GLU A 31 46.09 14.01 -13.32
CA GLU A 31 46.47 13.92 -14.75
C GLU A 31 45.38 14.60 -15.58
N TRP A 32 45.74 15.58 -16.42
CA TRP A 32 44.75 16.33 -17.24
C TRP A 32 44.21 15.50 -18.40
N GLY A 33 45.00 14.56 -18.92
CA GLY A 33 44.58 13.65 -20.00
C GLY A 33 43.47 12.65 -19.61
N ASP A 34 43.18 12.51 -18.31
CA ASP A 34 42.07 11.71 -17.80
C ASP A 34 40.75 12.51 -17.73
N ILE A 35 40.75 13.77 -18.16
CA ILE A 35 39.55 14.63 -18.18
C ILE A 35 39.07 14.83 -19.61
N GLU A 36 37.84 14.38 -19.88
CA GLU A 36 37.15 14.61 -21.14
C GLU A 36 35.99 15.58 -20.96
N VAL A 37 35.71 16.39 -21.98
CA VAL A 37 34.65 17.40 -21.97
C VAL A 37 33.77 17.30 -23.20
N ARG A 38 32.48 17.63 -23.05
CA ARG A 38 31.54 17.72 -24.16
C ARG A 38 31.77 19.00 -24.96
N ASP A 39 31.38 19.00 -26.23
CA ASP A 39 31.32 20.22 -27.03
C ASP A 39 30.44 21.30 -26.36
N GLY A 40 30.94 22.53 -26.33
CA GLY A 40 30.31 23.64 -25.60
C GLY A 40 30.61 23.68 -24.11
N PHE A 41 31.55 22.87 -23.61
CA PHE A 41 32.12 23.05 -22.26
C PHE A 41 32.80 24.41 -22.13
N ASP A 42 32.51 25.10 -21.02
CA ASP A 42 33.12 26.38 -20.67
C ASP A 42 33.87 26.22 -19.34
N PRO A 43 35.23 26.24 -19.36
CA PRO A 43 36.05 26.07 -18.16
C PRO A 43 35.90 27.21 -17.14
N THR A 44 35.34 28.37 -17.53
CA THR A 44 35.16 29.51 -16.63
C THR A 44 34.17 29.24 -15.50
N PHE A 45 33.27 28.25 -15.69
CA PHE A 45 32.31 27.80 -14.69
C PHE A 45 32.81 26.64 -13.81
N CYS A 46 34.10 26.29 -13.91
CA CYS A 46 34.77 25.34 -13.03
C CYS A 46 35.80 26.06 -12.15
N ARG A 47 35.64 26.02 -10.82
CA ARG A 47 36.50 26.76 -9.87
C ARG A 47 36.84 25.99 -8.60
N GLN A 48 38.12 25.95 -8.22
CA GLN A 48 38.58 25.21 -7.04
C GLN A 48 38.10 23.75 -7.05
N VAL A 49 38.28 23.08 -8.18
CA VAL A 49 37.92 21.67 -8.35
C VAL A 49 39.19 20.83 -8.36
N ARG A 50 39.20 19.78 -7.53
CA ARG A 50 40.22 18.73 -7.64
C ARG A 50 39.67 17.60 -8.50
N PHE A 51 40.46 17.13 -9.46
CA PHE A 51 40.15 15.97 -10.29
C PHE A 51 41.15 14.86 -10.03
N SER A 52 40.65 13.62 -9.96
CA SER A 52 41.47 12.42 -9.91
C SER A 52 40.79 11.29 -10.69
N GLY A 53 41.58 10.42 -11.32
CA GLY A 53 41.06 9.40 -12.21
C GLY A 53 40.24 9.97 -13.37
N LYS A 54 39.39 9.14 -13.97
CA LYS A 54 38.71 9.45 -15.25
C LYS A 54 37.46 10.28 -15.06
N ASN A 55 37.49 11.54 -15.47
CA ASN A 55 36.35 12.44 -15.32
C ASN A 55 35.82 12.89 -16.68
N LYS A 56 34.50 12.94 -16.82
CA LYS A 56 33.83 13.46 -18.02
C LYS A 56 32.90 14.59 -17.65
N LEU A 57 33.00 15.74 -18.31
CA LEU A 57 32.24 16.95 -17.97
C LEU A 57 31.33 17.39 -19.12
N GLY A 58 30.05 17.62 -18.81
CA GLY A 58 29.06 18.17 -19.75
C GLY A 58 29.17 19.69 -19.89
N ALA A 59 28.36 20.24 -20.80
CA ALA A 59 28.31 21.68 -21.06
C ALA A 59 27.59 22.43 -19.92
N MET A 60 28.03 23.64 -19.58
CA MET A 60 27.50 24.44 -18.47
C MET A 60 26.86 25.71 -19.01
N ASN A 61 25.63 25.63 -19.54
CA ASN A 61 25.00 26.74 -20.27
C ASN A 61 23.73 27.29 -19.59
N ALA A 62 23.23 26.62 -18.55
CA ALA A 62 21.99 27.00 -17.89
C ALA A 62 22.22 27.96 -16.71
N THR A 63 21.22 28.80 -16.47
CA THR A 63 21.06 29.58 -15.23
C THR A 63 19.76 29.17 -14.55
N TYR A 64 19.83 28.94 -13.25
CA TYR A 64 18.73 28.56 -12.38
C TYR A 64 18.36 29.71 -11.45
N THR A 65 17.11 29.71 -10.99
CA THR A 65 16.63 30.66 -9.97
C THR A 65 16.39 29.90 -8.68
N GLU A 66 17.13 30.28 -7.64
CA GLU A 66 17.03 29.76 -6.28
C GLU A 66 15.96 30.52 -5.47
N LEU A 67 15.69 30.01 -4.26
CA LEU A 67 14.80 30.69 -3.30
C LEU A 67 15.28 32.14 -3.08
N GLY A 68 14.32 33.07 -2.98
CA GLY A 68 14.61 34.50 -2.88
C GLY A 68 14.98 35.17 -4.21
N GLY A 69 14.90 34.48 -5.34
CA GLY A 69 15.13 35.05 -6.67
C GLY A 69 16.60 35.16 -7.07
N ILE A 70 17.49 34.52 -6.32
CA ILE A 70 18.93 34.48 -6.61
C ILE A 70 19.14 33.70 -7.92
N LYS A 71 19.87 34.29 -8.86
CA LYS A 71 20.25 33.60 -10.11
C LYS A 71 21.59 32.91 -9.93
N THR A 72 21.63 31.63 -10.26
CA THR A 72 22.79 30.78 -10.08
C THR A 72 23.10 30.05 -11.37
N HIS A 73 24.31 30.23 -11.90
CA HIS A 73 24.74 29.53 -13.10
C HIS A 73 25.10 28.06 -12.80
N SER A 74 24.86 27.19 -13.78
CA SER A 74 25.45 25.84 -13.84
C SER A 74 26.97 25.90 -13.78
N GLY A 75 27.59 24.90 -13.17
CA GLY A 75 29.02 24.92 -12.91
C GLY A 75 29.42 24.07 -11.72
N ILE A 76 30.72 23.83 -11.63
CA ILE A 76 31.34 22.97 -10.63
C ILE A 76 32.29 23.83 -9.79
N SER A 77 32.09 23.89 -8.49
CA SER A 77 32.99 24.65 -7.63
C SER A 77 33.17 24.07 -6.23
N HIS A 78 34.37 24.24 -5.68
CA HIS A 78 34.72 23.79 -4.32
C HIS A 78 34.34 22.32 -4.10
N CYS A 79 34.93 21.43 -4.90
CA CYS A 79 34.67 20.00 -4.79
C CYS A 79 35.87 19.16 -5.22
N TYR A 80 35.88 17.90 -4.80
CA TYR A 80 36.81 16.88 -5.26
C TYR A 80 36.03 15.80 -6.02
N LEU A 81 36.39 15.58 -7.28
CA LEU A 81 35.79 14.58 -8.17
C LEU A 81 36.77 13.43 -8.44
N HIS A 82 36.28 12.21 -8.29
CA HIS A 82 37.02 10.98 -8.58
C HIS A 82 36.20 10.04 -9.46
N ASN A 83 36.69 9.72 -10.66
CA ASN A 83 36.01 8.80 -11.57
C ASN A 83 34.53 9.18 -11.86
N CYS A 84 34.23 10.44 -12.15
CA CYS A 84 32.85 10.91 -12.33
C CYS A 84 32.50 11.21 -13.79
N THR A 85 31.29 10.82 -14.22
CA THR A 85 30.66 11.34 -15.44
C THR A 85 29.63 12.38 -15.03
N ILE A 86 29.73 13.59 -15.55
CA ILE A 86 28.85 14.71 -15.22
C ILE A 86 28.13 15.14 -16.50
N GLY A 87 26.80 15.14 -16.46
CA GLY A 87 25.93 15.58 -17.54
C GLY A 87 25.94 17.09 -17.76
N ASP A 88 25.06 17.53 -18.65
CA ASP A 88 24.94 18.95 -19.00
C ASP A 88 24.20 19.73 -17.93
N ASN A 89 24.58 21.00 -17.78
CA ASN A 89 23.94 21.98 -16.92
C ASN A 89 23.88 21.57 -15.45
N VAL A 90 24.86 20.78 -14.99
CA VAL A 90 24.94 20.35 -13.60
C VAL A 90 25.43 21.49 -12.71
N VAL A 91 24.87 21.59 -11.51
CA VAL A 91 25.38 22.45 -10.43
C VAL A 91 26.00 21.53 -9.38
N ILE A 92 27.32 21.61 -9.17
CA ILE A 92 28.02 20.96 -8.04
C ILE A 92 28.75 22.03 -7.26
N LYS A 93 28.34 22.30 -6.02
CA LYS A 93 28.94 23.37 -5.21
C LYS A 93 29.15 22.95 -3.77
N ASN A 94 30.32 23.26 -3.22
CA ASN A 94 30.65 23.05 -1.82
C ASN A 94 30.44 21.58 -1.40
N VAL A 95 31.15 20.68 -2.07
CA VAL A 95 31.27 19.29 -1.61
C VAL A 95 32.47 19.24 -0.68
N HIS A 96 32.20 19.08 0.62
CA HIS A 96 33.23 19.26 1.67
C HIS A 96 34.33 18.19 1.61
N ARG A 97 33.97 16.96 1.21
CA ARG A 97 34.93 15.88 0.97
C ARG A 97 35.02 15.60 -0.51
N TYR A 98 34.24 14.65 -1.05
CA TYR A 98 34.36 14.26 -2.45
C TYR A 98 33.10 13.61 -3.03
N ILE A 99 33.03 13.62 -4.35
CA ILE A 99 32.15 12.75 -5.14
C ILE A 99 33.01 11.72 -5.85
N ALA A 100 32.72 10.43 -5.67
CA ALA A 100 33.52 9.36 -6.24
C ALA A 100 32.67 8.24 -6.87
N ASN A 101 33.07 7.81 -8.07
CA ASN A 101 32.49 6.68 -8.82
C ASN A 101 30.99 6.85 -9.14
N TYR A 102 30.63 7.99 -9.74
CA TYR A 102 29.24 8.30 -10.10
C TYR A 102 29.05 8.74 -11.54
N ASP A 103 27.93 8.33 -12.11
CA ASP A 103 27.34 8.89 -13.32
C ASP A 103 26.18 9.81 -12.94
N ILE A 104 26.36 11.11 -13.18
CA ILE A 104 25.45 12.19 -12.82
C ILE A 104 24.78 12.71 -14.09
N GLY A 105 23.45 12.61 -14.16
CA GLY A 105 22.65 13.05 -15.30
C GLY A 105 22.56 14.56 -15.45
N ASP A 106 21.84 14.99 -16.49
CA ASP A 106 21.69 16.40 -16.83
C ASP A 106 20.83 17.16 -15.81
N CYS A 107 21.08 18.47 -15.68
CA CYS A 107 20.31 19.38 -14.82
C CYS A 107 20.25 18.95 -13.34
N VAL A 108 21.24 18.19 -12.87
CA VAL A 108 21.37 17.80 -11.47
C VAL A 108 21.93 18.95 -10.64
N CYS A 109 21.44 19.10 -9.41
CA CYS A 109 21.92 20.09 -8.47
C CYS A 109 22.39 19.40 -7.18
N ILE A 110 23.68 19.48 -6.89
CA ILE A 110 24.35 18.97 -5.68
C ILE A 110 25.01 20.15 -4.99
N GLU A 111 24.50 20.53 -3.82
CA GLU A 111 25.02 21.70 -3.09
C GLU A 111 25.17 21.40 -1.60
N ASN A 112 26.28 21.84 -1.02
CA ASN A 112 26.56 21.72 0.41
C ASN A 112 26.40 20.26 0.90
N VAL A 113 27.20 19.37 0.33
CA VAL A 113 27.17 17.93 0.63
C VAL A 113 28.51 17.49 1.22
N ASP A 114 28.51 16.59 2.20
CA ASP A 114 29.77 16.05 2.73
C ASP A 114 30.45 15.11 1.72
N THR A 115 29.86 13.92 1.51
CA THR A 115 30.44 12.87 0.64
C THR A 115 29.34 12.18 -0.18
N ILE A 116 29.61 11.95 -1.46
CA ILE A 116 28.79 11.09 -2.34
C ILE A 116 29.70 10.03 -2.96
N VAL A 117 29.56 8.76 -2.58
CA VAL A 117 30.54 7.73 -3.01
C VAL A 117 29.91 6.37 -3.25
N VAL A 118 30.34 5.70 -4.32
CA VAL A 118 30.26 4.23 -4.41
C VAL A 118 31.60 3.64 -4.01
N ASP A 119 31.57 2.80 -2.97
CA ASP A 119 32.72 2.11 -2.40
C ASP A 119 32.59 0.60 -2.67
N GLY A 120 33.55 0.07 -3.43
CA GLY A 120 33.51 -1.31 -3.93
C GLY A 120 32.35 -1.56 -4.89
N PHE A 121 31.83 -2.79 -4.90
CA PHE A 121 30.65 -3.17 -5.66
C PHE A 121 29.40 -3.09 -4.78
N SER A 122 28.34 -2.49 -5.32
CA SER A 122 27.04 -2.37 -4.65
C SER A 122 25.91 -2.73 -5.60
N SER A 123 24.88 -3.39 -5.07
CA SER A 123 23.58 -3.59 -5.72
C SER A 123 22.54 -2.57 -5.24
N PHE A 124 22.96 -1.53 -4.51
CA PHE A 124 22.12 -0.40 -4.09
C PHE A 124 20.88 -0.84 -3.29
N GLY A 125 21.07 -1.73 -2.31
CA GLY A 125 20.01 -2.31 -1.49
C GLY A 125 19.26 -3.50 -2.12
N ASN A 126 19.44 -3.77 -3.42
CA ASN A 126 18.85 -4.95 -4.07
C ASN A 126 19.55 -6.22 -3.62
N GLY A 127 18.81 -7.29 -3.30
CA GLY A 127 19.36 -8.54 -2.78
C GLY A 127 19.44 -8.60 -1.24
N VAL A 128 19.13 -7.51 -0.53
CA VAL A 128 19.02 -7.51 0.94
C VAL A 128 17.85 -8.42 1.35
N ARG A 129 18.15 -9.37 2.25
CA ARG A 129 17.15 -10.29 2.84
C ARG A 129 16.62 -9.67 4.13
N VAL A 130 15.32 -9.39 4.17
CA VAL A 130 14.66 -8.73 5.30
C VAL A 130 13.83 -9.75 6.10
N PRO A 131 14.14 -10.00 7.39
CA PRO A 131 13.40 -10.93 8.22
C PRO A 131 12.08 -10.32 8.73
N VAL A 132 11.07 -10.32 7.86
CA VAL A 132 9.72 -9.88 8.23
C VAL A 132 8.98 -10.92 9.07
N LEU A 133 8.02 -10.47 9.88
CA LEU A 133 7.08 -11.24 10.69
C LEU A 133 7.71 -12.00 11.86
N ASN A 134 8.80 -12.73 11.62
CA ASN A 134 9.57 -13.40 12.64
C ASN A 134 10.93 -12.72 12.76
N GLU A 135 11.17 -12.03 13.87
CA GLU A 135 12.42 -11.32 14.17
C GLU A 135 13.63 -12.26 14.17
N THR A 136 13.42 -13.56 14.39
CA THR A 136 14.49 -14.57 14.36
C THR A 136 14.74 -15.17 12.97
N GLY A 137 14.04 -14.70 11.94
CA GLY A 137 14.18 -15.15 10.54
C GLY A 137 13.20 -16.26 10.12
N GLY A 138 13.47 -16.89 8.98
CA GLY A 138 12.65 -17.97 8.40
C GLY A 138 11.49 -17.51 7.51
N ARG A 139 11.25 -16.19 7.39
CA ARG A 139 10.26 -15.58 6.47
C ARG A 139 10.85 -14.42 5.67
N GLU A 140 12.13 -14.51 5.33
CA GLU A 140 12.85 -13.44 4.64
C GLU A 140 12.22 -13.11 3.29
N VAL A 141 12.12 -11.82 3.01
CA VAL A 141 11.78 -11.26 1.69
C VAL A 141 13.02 -10.56 1.13
N ILE A 142 13.31 -10.77 -0.15
CA ILE A 142 14.46 -10.14 -0.80
C ILE A 142 14.04 -8.82 -1.43
N LEU A 143 14.72 -7.72 -1.05
CA LEU A 143 14.47 -6.41 -1.61
C LEU A 143 14.91 -6.37 -3.08
N THR A 144 14.03 -5.89 -3.94
CA THR A 144 14.33 -5.55 -5.33
C THR A 144 13.55 -4.32 -5.75
N ASN A 145 14.01 -3.61 -6.78
CA ASN A 145 13.28 -2.49 -7.35
C ASN A 145 11.91 -2.89 -7.93
N ASN A 146 11.71 -4.18 -8.19
CA ASN A 146 10.54 -4.77 -8.82
C ASN A 146 9.63 -5.51 -7.82
N LEU A 147 9.90 -5.36 -6.51
CA LEU A 147 9.15 -6.02 -5.45
C LEU A 147 7.73 -5.44 -5.37
N SER A 148 6.73 -6.26 -5.70
CA SER A 148 5.33 -5.99 -5.41
C SER A 148 4.91 -6.58 -4.06
N SER A 149 3.82 -6.05 -3.49
CA SER A 149 3.21 -6.60 -2.29
C SER A 149 2.82 -8.07 -2.44
N HIS A 150 2.46 -8.50 -3.65
CA HIS A 150 2.07 -9.87 -3.98
C HIS A 150 3.26 -10.81 -3.98
N ILE A 151 4.35 -10.45 -4.65
CA ILE A 151 5.57 -11.27 -4.68
C ILE A 151 6.15 -11.38 -3.26
N ALA A 152 6.19 -10.28 -2.52
CA ALA A 152 6.60 -10.30 -1.11
C ALA A 152 5.71 -11.22 -0.26
N TYR A 153 4.39 -11.20 -0.49
CA TYR A 153 3.45 -12.10 0.19
C TYR A 153 3.74 -13.56 -0.13
N LEU A 154 4.02 -13.90 -1.40
CA LEU A 154 4.42 -15.25 -1.80
C LEU A 154 5.72 -15.67 -1.10
N MET A 155 6.76 -14.84 -1.12
CA MET A 155 8.05 -15.10 -0.46
C MET A 155 7.90 -15.32 1.05
N ALA A 156 7.04 -14.55 1.72
CA ALA A 156 6.88 -14.58 3.17
C ALA A 156 5.94 -15.69 3.66
N PHE A 157 4.83 -15.97 2.95
CA PHE A 157 3.76 -16.85 3.42
C PHE A 157 3.75 -18.25 2.80
N TYR A 158 4.38 -18.46 1.64
CA TYR A 158 4.42 -19.76 0.95
C TYR A 158 5.69 -20.56 1.22
N ARG A 159 6.28 -20.41 2.43
CA ARG A 159 7.53 -21.10 2.83
C ARG A 159 7.48 -22.62 2.76
N HIS A 160 6.28 -23.21 2.69
CA HIS A 160 6.07 -24.65 2.53
C HIS A 160 6.34 -25.14 1.10
N ASP A 161 6.32 -24.25 0.10
CA ASP A 161 6.62 -24.57 -1.30
C ASP A 161 8.09 -24.21 -1.59
N GLU A 162 8.99 -25.13 -1.27
CA GLU A 162 10.46 -24.91 -1.38
C GLU A 162 10.90 -24.61 -2.82
N GLU A 163 10.26 -25.25 -3.79
CA GLU A 163 10.56 -25.06 -5.22
C GLU A 163 10.22 -23.63 -5.65
N LEU A 164 9.02 -23.15 -5.28
CA LEU A 164 8.62 -21.78 -5.54
C LEU A 164 9.57 -20.78 -4.87
N ILE A 165 9.86 -20.94 -3.58
CA ILE A 165 10.73 -20.01 -2.85
C ILE A 165 12.13 -19.96 -3.46
N LYS A 166 12.68 -21.12 -3.86
CA LYS A 166 13.96 -21.19 -4.55
C LYS A 166 13.95 -20.40 -5.87
N SER A 167 12.90 -20.55 -6.68
CA SER A 167 12.75 -19.79 -7.93
C SER A 167 12.63 -18.28 -7.68
N LEU A 168 11.77 -17.88 -6.73
CA LEU A 168 11.58 -16.46 -6.39
C LEU A 168 12.88 -15.80 -5.87
N PHE A 169 13.64 -16.52 -5.05
CA PHE A 169 14.93 -16.04 -4.56
C PHE A 169 15.96 -15.97 -5.68
N SER A 170 15.99 -16.97 -6.57
CA SER A 170 16.86 -16.95 -7.75
C SER A 170 16.56 -15.76 -8.66
N PHE A 171 15.28 -15.41 -8.86
CA PHE A 171 14.91 -14.23 -9.66
C PHE A 171 15.40 -12.94 -9.00
N ALA A 172 15.22 -12.80 -7.68
CA ALA A 172 15.66 -11.63 -6.95
C ALA A 172 17.19 -11.50 -6.89
N ASP A 173 17.91 -12.60 -6.67
CA ASP A 173 19.38 -12.62 -6.67
C ASP A 173 19.94 -12.33 -8.07
N SER A 174 19.32 -12.86 -9.13
CA SER A 174 19.70 -12.56 -10.52
C SER A 174 19.48 -11.09 -10.86
N TYR A 175 18.37 -10.51 -10.39
CA TYR A 175 18.12 -9.08 -10.53
C TYR A 175 19.19 -8.25 -9.80
N ALA A 176 19.47 -8.59 -8.54
CA ALA A 176 20.47 -7.89 -7.73
C ALA A 176 21.88 -7.92 -8.35
N GLU A 177 22.29 -9.06 -8.92
CA GLU A 177 23.57 -9.17 -9.63
C GLU A 177 23.54 -8.38 -10.95
N SER A 178 22.40 -8.30 -11.66
CA SER A 178 22.31 -7.53 -12.90
C SER A 178 22.41 -6.02 -12.72
N VAL A 179 22.07 -5.50 -11.53
CA VAL A 179 22.19 -4.07 -11.17
C VAL A 179 23.45 -3.75 -10.37
N LYS A 180 24.28 -4.76 -10.06
CA LYS A 180 25.50 -4.59 -9.27
C LYS A 180 26.54 -3.82 -10.07
N SER A 181 27.11 -2.82 -9.42
CA SER A 181 28.04 -1.90 -10.07
C SER A 181 29.04 -1.34 -9.06
N ASP A 182 30.24 -1.02 -9.54
CA ASP A 182 31.21 -0.19 -8.84
C ASP A 182 30.99 1.31 -9.10
N ARG A 183 30.00 1.65 -9.93
CA ARG A 183 29.55 3.02 -10.22
C ARG A 183 28.09 3.23 -9.84
N GLY A 184 27.82 4.33 -9.16
CA GLY A 184 26.47 4.77 -8.83
C GLY A 184 25.87 5.65 -9.91
N LYS A 185 24.54 5.83 -9.87
CA LYS A 185 23.81 6.68 -10.82
C LYS A 185 22.95 7.70 -10.09
N ILE A 186 23.06 8.95 -10.51
CA ILE A 186 22.15 10.04 -10.17
C ILE A 186 21.45 10.45 -11.46
N GLY A 187 20.14 10.23 -11.54
CA GLY A 187 19.32 10.57 -12.70
C GLY A 187 19.21 12.07 -12.94
N GLU A 188 18.70 12.45 -14.09
CA GLU A 188 18.48 13.84 -14.46
C GLU A 188 17.53 14.58 -13.49
N ASN A 189 17.67 15.91 -13.43
CA ASN A 189 16.80 16.80 -12.65
C ASN A 189 16.71 16.48 -11.15
N VAL A 190 17.70 15.75 -10.60
CA VAL A 190 17.79 15.45 -9.18
C VAL A 190 18.30 16.67 -8.40
N LYS A 191 17.78 16.86 -7.19
CA LYS A 191 18.27 17.88 -6.24
C LYS A 191 18.77 17.22 -4.96
N ILE A 192 20.02 17.44 -4.61
CA ILE A 192 20.68 17.01 -3.38
C ILE A 192 21.25 18.25 -2.72
N LYS A 193 20.60 18.73 -1.65
CA LYS A 193 21.00 19.96 -0.96
C LYS A 193 21.17 19.74 0.53
N ASP A 194 22.21 20.30 1.11
CA ASP A 194 22.46 20.32 2.56
C ASP A 194 22.50 18.91 3.17
N CYS A 195 23.07 17.95 2.44
CA CYS A 195 23.09 16.54 2.85
C CYS A 195 24.43 16.14 3.48
N GLY A 196 24.41 15.17 4.39
CA GLY A 196 25.61 14.54 4.94
C GLY A 196 26.22 13.53 3.98
N SER A 197 26.40 12.29 4.43
CA SER A 197 27.00 11.23 3.61
C SER A 197 25.96 10.43 2.83
N ILE A 198 26.22 10.24 1.55
CA ILE A 198 25.43 9.42 0.61
C ILE A 198 26.36 8.34 0.05
N ILE A 199 26.16 7.10 0.47
CA ILE A 199 27.10 6.00 0.21
C ILE A 199 26.36 4.85 -0.49
N ASN A 200 26.90 4.36 -1.60
CA ASN A 200 26.35 3.20 -2.31
C ASN A 200 24.86 3.38 -2.66
N MET A 201 24.51 4.53 -3.23
CA MET A 201 23.14 4.91 -3.55
C MET A 201 22.86 4.95 -5.05
N TYR A 202 21.73 4.40 -5.47
CA TYR A 202 21.09 4.69 -6.75
C TYR A 202 20.02 5.77 -6.54
N VAL A 203 20.06 6.84 -7.34
CA VAL A 203 19.10 7.96 -7.26
C VAL A 203 18.43 8.16 -8.61
N GLY A 204 17.15 7.78 -8.72
CA GLY A 204 16.36 7.94 -9.93
C GLY A 204 16.07 9.41 -10.28
N ALA A 205 15.65 9.65 -11.51
CA ALA A 205 15.40 10.99 -12.03
C ALA A 205 14.34 11.77 -11.22
N GLY A 206 14.54 13.08 -11.10
CA GLY A 206 13.61 13.99 -10.41
C GLY A 206 13.56 13.85 -8.88
N ALA A 207 14.38 12.99 -8.27
CA ALA A 207 14.43 12.82 -6.82
C ALA A 207 14.83 14.11 -6.10
N ARG A 208 14.33 14.29 -4.86
CA ARG A 208 14.65 15.45 -4.02
C ARG A 208 15.14 15.00 -2.66
N LEU A 209 16.41 15.26 -2.39
CA LEU A 209 17.09 15.01 -1.13
C LEU A 209 17.45 16.38 -0.53
N LEU A 210 16.92 16.67 0.66
CA LEU A 210 17.13 17.95 1.33
C LEU A 210 17.42 17.70 2.81
N GLY A 211 18.60 18.10 3.29
CA GLY A 211 18.91 18.01 4.71
C GLY A 211 19.15 16.60 5.23
N VAL A 212 19.39 15.63 4.35
CA VAL A 212 19.51 14.22 4.73
C VAL A 212 20.78 14.01 5.54
N SER A 213 20.71 13.32 6.69
CA SER A 213 21.91 13.11 7.51
C SER A 213 22.80 12.00 6.96
N PHE A 214 22.21 10.86 6.61
CA PHE A 214 22.97 9.69 6.17
C PHE A 214 22.12 8.74 5.33
N LEU A 215 22.59 8.36 4.14
CA LEU A 215 22.02 7.28 3.32
C LEU A 215 23.11 6.28 2.96
N LYS A 216 22.83 4.99 3.15
CA LYS A 216 23.75 3.92 2.78
C LYS A 216 23.05 2.72 2.14
N ASN A 217 23.62 2.22 1.05
CA ASN A 217 23.20 0.98 0.39
C ASN A 217 21.70 0.96 0.07
N GLY A 218 21.26 1.81 -0.85
CA GLY A 218 19.84 1.90 -1.18
C GLY A 218 19.51 2.46 -2.55
N SER A 219 18.26 2.27 -2.94
CA SER A 219 17.73 2.70 -4.24
C SER A 219 16.54 3.64 -4.06
N LEU A 220 16.62 4.82 -4.67
CA LEU A 220 15.48 5.74 -4.80
C LEU A 220 14.91 5.61 -6.22
N ASN A 221 13.87 4.80 -6.39
CA ASN A 221 13.22 4.53 -7.67
C ASN A 221 12.29 5.68 -8.08
N SER A 222 12.89 6.85 -8.25
CA SER A 222 12.23 8.10 -8.61
C SER A 222 12.11 8.25 -10.13
N ASN A 223 11.04 8.91 -10.55
CA ASN A 223 10.86 9.37 -11.92
C ASN A 223 10.17 10.76 -11.93
N PRO A 224 10.14 11.48 -13.07
CA PRO A 224 9.54 12.81 -13.14
C PRO A 224 8.04 12.87 -12.79
N GLU A 225 7.27 11.81 -13.08
CA GLU A 225 5.83 11.73 -12.81
C GLU A 225 5.53 11.49 -11.31
N ALA A 226 6.42 10.78 -10.64
CA ALA A 226 6.28 10.34 -9.24
C ALA A 226 7.63 10.45 -8.51
N PRO A 227 8.08 11.67 -8.18
CA PRO A 227 9.39 11.89 -7.58
C PRO A 227 9.46 11.37 -6.15
N VAL A 228 10.59 10.74 -5.80
CA VAL A 228 10.90 10.36 -4.41
C VAL A 228 11.46 11.55 -3.65
N ARG A 229 11.04 11.72 -2.39
CA ARG A 229 11.45 12.84 -1.53
C ARG A 229 12.01 12.35 -0.20
N ILE A 230 13.26 12.70 0.10
CA ILE A 230 13.90 12.44 1.39
C ILE A 230 14.26 13.78 2.03
N GLY A 231 13.83 14.01 3.26
CA GLY A 231 13.98 15.29 3.94
C GLY A 231 14.99 15.32 5.08
N PHE A 232 14.82 16.36 5.90
CA PHE A 232 15.76 16.72 6.95
C PHE A 232 15.93 15.61 7.98
N ASN A 233 17.18 15.40 8.37
CA ASN A 233 17.63 14.50 9.43
C ASN A 233 17.30 13.02 9.23
N VAL A 234 16.92 12.60 8.02
CA VAL A 234 16.68 11.18 7.72
C VAL A 234 18.00 10.40 7.77
N ILE A 235 17.95 9.23 8.42
CA ILE A 235 19.01 8.23 8.44
C ILE A 235 18.44 6.93 7.87
N ALA A 236 19.03 6.43 6.78
CA ALA A 236 18.57 5.19 6.17
C ALA A 236 19.72 4.27 5.70
N GLU A 237 19.63 2.98 6.01
CA GLU A 237 20.58 1.95 5.58
C GLU A 237 19.84 0.71 5.03
N ASN A 238 20.34 0.11 3.95
CA ASN A 238 19.79 -1.12 3.35
C ASN A 238 18.30 -0.98 2.99
N PHE A 239 17.97 -0.13 2.02
CA PHE A 239 16.57 0.19 1.75
C PHE A 239 16.26 0.43 0.28
N ILE A 240 14.99 0.30 -0.08
CA ILE A 240 14.47 0.69 -1.40
C ILE A 240 13.23 1.57 -1.21
N CYS A 241 13.25 2.75 -1.84
CA CYS A 241 12.10 3.65 -1.95
C CYS A 241 11.53 3.59 -3.37
N ALA A 242 10.28 3.15 -3.50
CA ALA A 242 9.54 3.16 -4.75
C ALA A 242 9.01 4.56 -5.09
N SER A 243 8.58 4.75 -6.34
CA SER A 243 8.16 6.04 -6.88
C SER A 243 7.03 6.72 -6.09
N GLY A 244 7.10 8.05 -6.00
CA GLY A 244 6.14 8.87 -5.27
C GLY A 244 6.17 8.71 -3.74
N SER A 245 7.08 7.91 -3.19
CA SER A 245 7.26 7.78 -1.74
C SER A 245 7.98 8.99 -1.13
N SER A 246 7.80 9.17 0.18
CA SER A 246 8.39 10.29 0.89
C SER A 246 8.75 9.96 2.34
N VAL A 247 9.94 10.39 2.77
CA VAL A 247 10.51 10.14 4.10
C VAL A 247 11.04 11.46 4.67
N PHE A 248 10.59 11.87 5.84
CA PHE A 248 10.89 13.19 6.41
C PHE A 248 11.19 13.15 7.91
N ASP A 249 11.48 14.32 8.46
CA ASP A 249 11.37 14.65 9.88
C ASP A 249 12.09 13.68 10.84
N GLY A 250 13.35 13.39 10.52
CA GLY A 250 14.21 12.59 11.40
C GLY A 250 13.88 11.09 11.44
N CYS A 251 13.18 10.55 10.43
CA CYS A 251 12.95 9.12 10.33
C CYS A 251 14.27 8.32 10.30
N THR A 252 14.27 7.19 11.01
CA THR A 252 15.37 6.23 11.03
C THR A 252 14.92 4.91 10.41
N ILE A 253 15.61 4.44 9.38
CA ILE A 253 15.18 3.33 8.54
C ILE A 253 16.33 2.34 8.35
N SER A 254 16.13 1.05 8.64
CA SER A 254 17.11 0.01 8.36
C SER A 254 16.48 -1.28 7.82
N ASN A 255 17.02 -1.84 6.74
CA ASN A 255 16.51 -3.09 6.14
C ASN A 255 15.02 -2.99 5.74
N CYS A 256 14.65 -1.97 4.98
CA CYS A 256 13.25 -1.65 4.71
C CYS A 256 12.90 -1.48 3.23
N PHE A 257 11.66 -1.83 2.88
CA PHE A 257 11.03 -1.46 1.61
C PHE A 257 9.97 -0.39 1.83
N ILE A 258 10.00 0.66 1.02
CA ILE A 258 9.07 1.80 1.09
C ILE A 258 8.37 1.93 -0.25
N GLY A 259 7.15 1.40 -0.32
CA GLY A 259 6.34 1.25 -1.53
C GLY A 259 5.76 2.56 -2.07
N GLN A 260 5.10 2.45 -3.22
CA GLN A 260 4.65 3.62 -3.99
C GLN A 260 3.65 4.47 -3.20
N GLY A 261 3.87 5.79 -3.17
CA GLY A 261 2.99 6.73 -2.45
C GLY A 261 3.04 6.64 -0.92
N THR A 262 3.95 5.84 -0.35
CA THR A 262 4.12 5.73 1.11
C THR A 262 4.71 7.00 1.69
N HIS A 263 4.25 7.37 2.89
CA HIS A 263 4.72 8.52 3.64
C HIS A 263 5.25 8.08 5.01
N MET A 264 6.48 8.49 5.34
CA MET A 264 7.08 8.31 6.65
C MET A 264 7.54 9.66 7.20
N GLY A 265 7.24 9.96 8.46
CA GLY A 265 7.58 11.24 9.05
C GLY A 265 7.47 11.27 10.57
N HIS A 266 7.65 12.45 11.15
CA HIS A 266 7.55 12.72 12.58
C HIS A 266 8.29 11.72 13.47
N LEU A 267 9.61 11.56 13.25
CA LEU A 267 10.50 10.70 14.02
C LEU A 267 10.13 9.20 14.01
N PHE A 268 9.41 8.72 12.98
CA PHE A 268 9.09 7.30 12.86
C PHE A 268 10.38 6.46 12.69
N SER A 269 10.49 5.36 13.43
CA SER A 269 11.57 4.38 13.30
C SER A 269 11.05 3.09 12.68
N ALA A 270 11.78 2.56 11.69
CA ALA A 270 11.45 1.31 11.03
C ALA A 270 12.69 0.45 10.85
N HIS A 271 12.65 -0.79 11.32
CA HIS A 271 13.66 -1.77 10.95
C HIS A 271 13.07 -3.13 10.57
N ASP A 272 13.76 -3.80 9.65
CA ASP A 272 13.41 -5.13 9.15
C ASP A 272 11.96 -5.22 8.63
N SER A 273 11.46 -4.14 8.02
CA SER A 273 10.03 -3.94 7.76
C SER A 273 9.74 -3.55 6.31
N LEU A 274 8.60 -4.00 5.79
CA LEU A 274 8.13 -3.70 4.44
C LEU A 274 6.84 -2.89 4.52
N PHE A 275 6.81 -1.76 3.82
CA PHE A 275 5.64 -0.91 3.69
C PHE A 275 5.26 -0.82 2.22
N PHE A 276 4.09 -1.33 1.85
CA PHE A 276 3.61 -1.32 0.46
C PHE A 276 2.77 -0.08 0.15
N ALA A 277 2.08 -0.07 -0.99
CA ALA A 277 1.42 1.11 -1.53
C ALA A 277 0.60 1.95 -0.52
N ASN A 278 0.80 3.27 -0.54
CA ASN A 278 0.06 4.26 0.24
C ASN A 278 0.02 3.99 1.76
N CYS A 279 1.06 3.36 2.32
CA CYS A 279 1.20 3.32 3.78
C CYS A 279 1.49 4.73 4.34
N GLN A 280 1.11 4.96 5.59
CA GLN A 280 1.43 6.19 6.29
C GLN A 280 1.97 5.84 7.68
N ALA A 281 3.20 6.22 7.96
CA ALA A 281 3.89 5.87 9.19
C ALA A 281 4.46 7.12 9.88
N GLU A 282 3.80 7.54 10.95
CA GLU A 282 4.17 8.71 11.72
C GLU A 282 4.18 8.39 13.23
N ASN A 283 5.04 9.08 13.98
CA ASN A 283 5.04 9.10 15.45
C ASN A 283 5.13 7.73 16.15
N GLY A 284 5.81 6.73 15.59
CA GLY A 284 5.80 5.36 16.11
C GLY A 284 7.01 4.53 15.67
N GLU A 285 6.91 3.23 15.92
CA GLU A 285 7.97 2.26 15.63
C GLU A 285 7.39 1.03 14.92
N ALA A 286 8.15 0.50 13.95
CA ALA A 286 7.90 -0.77 13.30
C ALA A 286 9.14 -1.68 13.31
N CYS A 287 8.96 -2.93 13.77
CA CYS A 287 9.99 -3.97 13.80
C CYS A 287 9.45 -5.27 13.18
N ALA A 288 10.16 -5.83 12.20
CA ALA A 288 9.75 -7.07 11.52
C ALA A 288 8.30 -7.03 10.99
N VAL A 289 7.89 -5.90 10.43
CA VAL A 289 6.50 -5.67 9.99
C VAL A 289 6.34 -5.97 8.50
N PHE A 290 5.26 -6.68 8.15
CA PHE A 290 4.75 -6.74 6.79
C PHE A 290 3.50 -5.84 6.69
N ALA A 291 3.70 -4.58 6.32
CA ALA A 291 2.65 -3.59 6.13
C ALA A 291 2.21 -3.57 4.66
N GLY A 292 1.14 -4.30 4.37
CA GLY A 292 0.41 -4.24 3.12
C GLY A 292 -0.24 -2.87 2.86
N PRO A 293 -0.81 -2.66 1.67
CA PRO A 293 -1.30 -1.35 1.24
C PRO A 293 -2.21 -0.67 2.26
N TYR A 294 -2.09 0.66 2.37
CA TYR A 294 -2.89 1.50 3.29
C TYR A 294 -2.81 1.09 4.77
N THR A 295 -1.69 0.54 5.22
CA THR A 295 -1.39 0.43 6.66
C THR A 295 -1.02 1.82 7.19
N VAL A 296 -1.77 2.30 8.18
CA VAL A 296 -1.67 3.66 8.70
C VAL A 296 -1.41 3.64 10.20
N THR A 297 -0.35 4.33 10.63
CA THR A 297 -0.08 4.78 11.99
C THR A 297 0.21 6.27 11.96
N MET A 298 -0.57 7.06 12.69
CA MET A 298 -0.49 8.53 12.67
C MET A 298 -0.04 9.10 14.01
N HIS A 299 -0.55 8.51 15.10
CA HIS A 299 -0.47 9.09 16.43
C HIS A 299 0.61 8.40 17.28
N LYS A 300 1.20 9.18 18.18
CA LYS A 300 2.17 8.70 19.17
C LYS A 300 1.48 7.85 20.25
N SER A 301 2.05 6.76 20.74
CA SER A 301 3.28 6.03 20.40
C SER A 301 2.92 4.62 19.92
N SER A 302 2.43 4.49 18.68
CA SER A 302 2.01 3.19 18.16
C SER A 302 3.24 2.32 17.86
N LEU A 303 3.19 1.06 18.31
CA LEU A 303 4.21 0.05 18.06
C LEU A 303 3.59 -1.07 17.22
N LEU A 304 4.15 -1.33 16.05
CA LEU A 304 3.81 -2.47 15.20
C LEU A 304 5.00 -3.43 15.19
N ILE A 305 4.78 -4.68 15.60
CA ILE A 305 5.84 -5.69 15.61
C ILE A 305 5.37 -7.02 15.05
N ALA A 306 6.28 -7.72 14.37
CA ALA A 306 6.17 -9.15 14.06
C ALA A 306 4.77 -9.51 13.49
N GLY A 307 4.30 -8.72 12.53
CA GLY A 307 2.88 -8.74 12.18
C GLY A 307 2.62 -8.44 10.71
N TYR A 308 1.62 -9.12 10.16
CA TYR A 308 1.02 -8.77 8.88
C TYR A 308 -0.13 -7.82 9.11
N TYR A 309 -0.10 -6.66 8.45
CA TYR A 309 -1.17 -5.67 8.51
C TYR A 309 -1.52 -5.26 7.10
N SER A 310 -2.80 -5.11 6.80
CA SER A 310 -3.25 -4.64 5.48
C SER A 310 -4.44 -3.72 5.66
N PHE A 311 -4.42 -2.55 5.01
CA PHE A 311 -5.44 -1.51 5.17
C PHE A 311 -5.76 -1.19 6.65
N LEU A 312 -4.79 -1.38 7.53
CA LEU A 312 -4.95 -1.18 8.97
C LEU A 312 -5.03 0.31 9.27
N ASN A 313 -5.95 0.69 10.14
CA ASN A 313 -5.87 1.96 10.85
C ASN A 313 -5.49 1.68 12.31
N ALA A 314 -4.23 1.99 12.67
CA ALA A 314 -3.70 1.81 14.00
C ALA A 314 -4.11 2.98 14.90
N GLY A 315 -4.92 2.70 15.93
CA GLY A 315 -5.26 3.65 16.98
C GLY A 315 -4.03 4.11 17.78
N SER A 316 -4.11 5.29 18.37
CA SER A 316 -3.03 5.86 19.19
C SER A 316 -2.61 4.92 20.32
N GLY A 317 -1.33 4.61 20.44
CA GLY A 317 -0.84 3.71 21.49
C GLY A 317 -1.24 2.24 21.28
N SER A 318 -1.61 1.84 20.06
CA SER A 318 -1.74 0.43 19.71
C SER A 318 -0.41 -0.27 19.94
N ASN A 319 -0.44 -1.39 20.65
CA ASN A 319 0.76 -2.12 21.04
C ASN A 319 0.54 -3.64 20.89
N GLN A 320 1.60 -4.40 20.64
CA GLN A 320 1.56 -5.85 20.49
C GLN A 320 2.77 -6.50 21.17
N SER A 321 2.69 -7.81 21.43
CA SER A 321 3.82 -8.58 21.95
C SER A 321 3.92 -9.93 21.29
N ASN A 322 5.11 -10.29 20.82
CA ASN A 322 5.49 -11.60 20.29
C ASN A 322 6.34 -12.44 21.24
N HIS A 323 6.66 -11.92 22.42
CA HIS A 323 7.48 -12.64 23.39
C HIS A 323 6.60 -13.59 24.22
N LEU A 324 6.56 -14.87 23.86
CA LEU A 324 6.23 -15.92 24.82
C LEU A 324 7.54 -16.27 25.54
N TYR A 325 7.60 -16.00 26.85
CA TYR A 325 8.77 -16.04 27.76
C TYR A 325 9.68 -17.30 27.71
N LYS A 326 9.41 -18.28 26.85
CA LYS A 326 10.13 -19.56 26.75
C LYS A 326 11.01 -19.71 25.51
N LEU A 327 10.67 -19.09 24.38
CA LEU A 327 11.33 -19.38 23.08
C LEU A 327 11.76 -18.11 22.29
N GLY A 328 11.70 -16.93 22.91
CA GLY A 328 12.07 -15.67 22.26
C GLY A 328 10.97 -15.09 21.33
N PRO A 329 11.29 -14.08 20.51
CA PRO A 329 10.34 -13.36 19.65
C PRO A 329 10.00 -14.12 18.36
N ILE A 330 9.51 -15.36 18.48
CA ILE A 330 9.23 -16.24 17.33
C ILE A 330 7.79 -16.17 16.82
N HIS A 331 6.91 -15.48 17.56
CA HIS A 331 5.48 -15.45 17.26
C HIS A 331 5.12 -14.27 16.37
N GLN A 332 4.15 -14.47 15.49
CA GLN A 332 3.68 -13.42 14.60
C GLN A 332 2.16 -13.24 14.67
N GLY A 333 1.71 -12.02 14.42
CA GLY A 333 0.30 -11.65 14.27
C GLY A 333 -0.14 -11.56 12.82
N VAL A 334 -1.45 -11.73 12.61
CA VAL A 334 -2.09 -11.44 11.33
C VAL A 334 -3.29 -10.54 11.59
N VAL A 335 -3.27 -9.34 11.02
CA VAL A 335 -4.37 -8.39 11.03
C VAL A 335 -4.78 -8.13 9.60
N GLU A 336 -5.85 -8.79 9.19
CA GLU A 336 -6.29 -8.75 7.81
C GLU A 336 -6.88 -7.39 7.42
N ARG A 337 -6.97 -7.20 6.09
CA ARG A 337 -7.51 -6.03 5.40
C ARG A 337 -8.58 -5.28 6.16
N GLY A 338 -8.35 -3.99 6.35
CA GLY A 338 -9.38 -3.02 6.72
C GLY A 338 -9.74 -3.04 8.20
N SER A 339 -9.01 -3.84 8.98
CA SER A 339 -9.16 -3.89 10.43
C SER A 339 -8.67 -2.60 11.07
N LYS A 340 -9.13 -2.33 12.28
CA LYS A 340 -8.78 -1.14 13.04
C LYS A 340 -8.54 -1.49 14.48
N THR A 341 -7.65 -0.76 15.12
CA THR A 341 -7.49 -0.78 16.56
C THR A 341 -7.96 0.53 17.16
N THR A 342 -8.58 0.49 18.33
CA THR A 342 -8.83 1.70 19.11
C THR A 342 -7.56 2.18 19.81
N SER A 343 -7.64 3.39 20.36
CA SER A 343 -6.58 3.91 21.23
C SER A 343 -6.32 2.96 22.42
N ASP A 344 -5.07 2.85 22.82
CA ASP A 344 -4.57 1.98 23.90
C ASP A 344 -4.97 0.50 23.77
N SER A 345 -5.12 0.03 22.54
CA SER A 345 -5.37 -1.40 22.28
C SER A 345 -4.09 -2.23 22.44
N TYR A 346 -4.25 -3.48 22.87
CA TYR A 346 -3.16 -4.43 22.98
C TYR A 346 -3.56 -5.78 22.39
N ILE A 347 -2.65 -6.43 21.66
CA ILE A 347 -2.87 -7.80 21.13
C ILE A 347 -1.64 -8.67 21.39
N LEU A 348 -1.85 -9.83 22.01
CA LEU A 348 -0.81 -10.84 22.20
C LEU A 348 -0.68 -11.76 20.97
N TRP A 349 0.52 -11.87 20.42
CA TRP A 349 0.84 -12.81 19.36
C TRP A 349 1.15 -14.22 19.90
N PRO A 350 0.78 -15.29 19.17
CA PRO A 350 0.10 -15.27 17.87
C PRO A 350 -1.40 -14.99 18.01
N SER A 351 -1.94 -14.13 17.14
CA SER A 351 -3.39 -13.90 16.98
C SER A 351 -3.71 -13.61 15.52
N HIS A 352 -4.93 -13.93 15.09
CA HIS A 352 -5.41 -13.73 13.72
C HIS A 352 -6.72 -12.94 13.74
N ILE A 353 -6.65 -11.67 13.34
CA ILE A 353 -7.78 -10.77 13.23
C ILE A 353 -8.36 -10.82 11.81
N GLY A 354 -9.64 -11.20 11.70
CA GLY A 354 -10.37 -11.28 10.43
C GLY A 354 -10.63 -9.90 9.81
N PRO A 355 -10.96 -9.85 8.51
CA PRO A 355 -10.93 -8.62 7.75
C PRO A 355 -12.06 -7.68 8.18
N PHE A 356 -11.77 -6.38 8.13
CA PHE A 356 -12.66 -5.31 8.54
C PHE A 356 -13.12 -5.44 10.01
N SER A 357 -12.28 -6.00 10.89
CA SER A 357 -12.64 -6.11 12.31
C SER A 357 -12.14 -4.91 13.12
N LEU A 358 -12.88 -4.53 14.17
CA LEU A 358 -12.47 -3.50 15.11
C LEU A 358 -12.00 -4.16 16.41
N VAL A 359 -10.80 -3.86 16.85
CA VAL A 359 -10.20 -4.36 18.09
C VAL A 359 -10.26 -3.27 19.15
N MET A 360 -10.94 -3.57 20.27
CA MET A 360 -11.19 -2.66 21.38
C MET A 360 -10.65 -3.23 22.68
N GLY A 361 -9.70 -2.53 23.30
CA GLY A 361 -9.10 -2.90 24.57
C GLY A 361 -7.92 -3.86 24.45
N ARG A 362 -7.64 -4.60 25.54
CA ARG A 362 -6.37 -5.33 25.72
C ARG A 362 -6.55 -6.84 25.68
N HIS A 363 -6.27 -7.45 24.54
CA HIS A 363 -6.40 -8.89 24.32
C HIS A 363 -5.11 -9.63 24.66
N VAL A 364 -5.02 -10.11 25.91
CA VAL A 364 -3.86 -10.84 26.46
C VAL A 364 -3.90 -12.36 26.21
N HIS A 365 -4.83 -12.82 25.38
CA HIS A 365 -4.95 -14.21 24.96
C HIS A 365 -4.85 -14.31 23.43
N HIS A 366 -4.45 -15.49 22.94
CA HIS A 366 -4.39 -15.77 21.51
C HIS A 366 -5.80 -15.89 20.94
N VAL A 367 -6.17 -14.98 20.05
CA VAL A 367 -7.50 -14.89 19.43
C VAL A 367 -7.45 -15.20 17.94
N ASP A 368 -8.52 -15.80 17.43
CA ASP A 368 -8.64 -16.13 16.01
C ASP A 368 -10.05 -15.84 15.48
N THR A 369 -10.19 -14.66 14.89
CA THR A 369 -11.40 -14.18 14.22
C THR A 369 -11.30 -14.30 12.69
N SER A 370 -10.32 -15.04 12.16
CA SER A 370 -10.08 -15.16 10.71
C SER A 370 -11.30 -15.58 9.89
N LYS A 371 -12.23 -16.32 10.50
CA LYS A 371 -13.50 -16.78 9.91
C LYS A 371 -14.67 -15.81 10.09
N PHE A 372 -14.55 -14.79 10.93
CA PHE A 372 -15.62 -13.86 11.29
C PHE A 372 -15.29 -12.44 10.83
N PRO A 373 -15.47 -12.13 9.54
CA PRO A 373 -15.18 -10.79 9.02
C PRO A 373 -16.18 -9.78 9.59
N PHE A 374 -15.81 -8.49 9.56
CA PHE A 374 -16.65 -7.38 10.03
C PHE A 374 -17.07 -7.49 11.50
N SER A 375 -16.21 -8.03 12.34
CA SER A 375 -16.54 -8.27 13.74
C SER A 375 -15.96 -7.21 14.66
N TYR A 376 -16.57 -7.02 15.83
CA TYR A 376 -15.91 -6.32 16.93
C TYR A 376 -15.30 -7.34 17.88
N LEU A 377 -14.07 -7.07 18.29
CA LEU A 377 -13.39 -7.75 19.37
C LEU A 377 -13.34 -6.77 20.55
N ILE A 378 -14.02 -7.10 21.64
CA ILE A 378 -14.19 -6.23 22.80
C ILE A 378 -13.56 -6.90 24.00
N GLU A 379 -12.61 -6.23 24.64
CA GLU A 379 -12.15 -6.62 25.97
C GLU A 379 -13.13 -6.11 27.02
N GLU A 380 -13.60 -7.01 27.87
CA GLU A 380 -14.43 -6.70 29.02
C GLU A 380 -14.06 -7.64 30.17
N HIS A 381 -13.67 -7.08 31.32
CA HIS A 381 -13.25 -7.81 32.51
C HIS A 381 -12.15 -8.87 32.25
N ASN A 382 -11.12 -8.52 31.47
CA ASN A 382 -10.04 -9.41 31.01
C ASN A 382 -10.53 -10.61 30.16
N GLN A 383 -11.75 -10.56 29.64
CA GLN A 383 -12.27 -11.53 28.69
C GLN A 383 -12.41 -10.90 27.32
N THR A 384 -12.26 -11.72 26.29
CA THR A 384 -12.42 -11.26 24.91
C THR A 384 -13.78 -11.69 24.37
N TYR A 385 -14.61 -10.71 24.03
CA TYR A 385 -15.91 -10.88 23.43
C TYR A 385 -15.86 -10.63 21.92
N LEU A 386 -16.44 -11.55 21.16
CA LEU A 386 -16.62 -11.44 19.72
C LEU A 386 -18.06 -11.06 19.42
N VAL A 387 -18.24 -9.98 18.65
CA VAL A 387 -19.55 -9.54 18.13
C VAL A 387 -19.53 -9.64 16.60
N PRO A 388 -20.04 -10.76 16.02
CA PRO A 388 -19.91 -11.03 14.60
C PRO A 388 -20.73 -10.07 13.72
N GLY A 389 -20.17 -9.67 12.57
CA GLY A 389 -20.88 -8.97 11.49
C GLY A 389 -21.34 -7.53 11.80
N VAL A 390 -21.13 -7.04 13.02
CA VAL A 390 -21.62 -5.72 13.45
C VAL A 390 -21.01 -4.57 12.65
N ASN A 391 -19.78 -4.73 12.15
CA ASN A 391 -19.07 -3.68 11.43
C ASN A 391 -19.57 -3.49 9.98
N ILE A 392 -20.43 -4.38 9.47
CA ILE A 392 -21.06 -4.29 8.14
C ILE A 392 -21.89 -3.01 8.00
N ARG A 393 -22.53 -2.59 9.10
CA ARG A 393 -23.41 -1.42 9.17
C ARG A 393 -22.77 -0.19 9.81
N SER A 394 -21.43 -0.19 9.97
CA SER A 394 -20.71 0.93 10.60
C SER A 394 -20.37 2.02 9.59
N VAL A 395 -20.64 3.27 9.98
CA VAL A 395 -20.20 4.48 9.25
C VAL A 395 -18.69 4.49 9.04
N GLY A 396 -17.93 4.12 10.07
CA GLY A 396 -16.47 4.14 10.02
C GLY A 396 -15.91 3.22 8.93
N THR A 397 -16.53 2.06 8.71
CA THR A 397 -16.07 1.07 7.72
C THR A 397 -16.33 1.53 6.30
N ILE A 398 -17.54 2.03 6.03
CA ILE A 398 -17.90 2.54 4.69
C ILE A 398 -17.09 3.79 4.35
N ARG A 399 -16.90 4.70 5.31
CA ARG A 399 -16.09 5.90 5.12
C ARG A 399 -14.65 5.56 4.74
N ASP A 400 -14.04 4.58 5.41
CA ASP A 400 -12.65 4.23 5.14
C ASP A 400 -12.51 3.49 3.80
N ALA A 401 -13.46 2.61 3.46
CA ALA A 401 -13.53 1.99 2.13
C ALA A 401 -13.60 3.01 0.98
N LYS A 402 -14.40 4.07 1.14
CA LYS A 402 -14.49 5.16 0.14
C LYS A 402 -13.25 6.06 0.11
N LYS A 403 -12.53 6.19 1.23
CA LYS A 403 -11.34 7.04 1.32
C LYS A 403 -10.15 6.48 0.56
N TRP A 404 -9.94 5.17 0.56
CA TRP A 404 -8.74 4.58 -0.04
C TRP A 404 -8.54 4.91 -1.53
N PRO A 405 -9.52 4.72 -2.44
CA PRO A 405 -9.32 5.08 -3.85
C PRO A 405 -9.09 6.59 -4.04
N ASN A 406 -9.78 7.44 -3.27
CA ASN A 406 -9.61 8.90 -3.30
C ASN A 406 -8.28 9.37 -2.69
N ARG A 407 -7.57 8.49 -1.97
CA ARG A 407 -6.28 8.73 -1.35
C ARG A 407 -5.16 7.92 -1.99
N ASP A 408 -5.39 7.29 -3.14
CA ASP A 408 -4.31 6.68 -3.90
C ASP A 408 -3.37 7.79 -4.42
N LYS A 409 -2.21 7.95 -3.77
CA LYS A 409 -1.22 8.98 -4.10
C LYS A 409 -0.22 8.51 -5.16
N ARG A 410 -0.40 7.31 -5.71
CA ARG A 410 0.49 6.77 -6.74
C ARG A 410 0.21 7.47 -8.07
N THR A 411 1.05 8.45 -8.39
CA THR A 411 1.01 9.20 -9.66
C THR A 411 1.77 8.52 -10.78
N ASP A 412 2.60 7.52 -10.46
CA ASP A 412 3.33 6.73 -11.46
C ASP A 412 2.36 5.96 -12.35
N SER A 413 2.57 6.06 -13.67
CA SER A 413 1.82 5.30 -14.67
C SER A 413 1.98 3.78 -14.50
N LYS A 414 3.13 3.31 -14.01
CA LYS A 414 3.39 1.91 -13.68
C LYS A 414 3.11 1.64 -12.20
N LYS A 415 1.90 1.14 -11.91
CA LYS A 415 1.51 0.70 -10.56
C LYS A 415 1.94 -0.74 -10.32
N THR A 416 2.84 -0.95 -9.36
CA THR A 416 3.43 -2.26 -9.06
C THR A 416 2.50 -3.13 -8.21
N ASP A 417 1.84 -2.53 -7.21
CA ASP A 417 0.85 -3.21 -6.38
C ASP A 417 -0.55 -3.18 -7.03
N CYS A 418 -1.13 -4.34 -7.27
CA CYS A 418 -2.53 -4.51 -7.68
C CYS A 418 -3.45 -4.41 -6.46
N ILE A 419 -4.41 -3.48 -6.49
CA ILE A 419 -5.26 -3.19 -5.34
C ILE A 419 -6.74 -3.27 -5.72
N ASN A 420 -7.49 -4.13 -5.02
CA ASN A 420 -8.95 -4.11 -5.03
C ASN A 420 -9.44 -3.24 -3.87
N PHE A 421 -10.39 -2.33 -4.13
CA PHE A 421 -10.98 -1.47 -3.08
C PHE A 421 -12.36 -1.96 -2.61
N ASN A 422 -12.86 -3.06 -3.18
CA ASN A 422 -14.17 -3.61 -2.90
C ASN A 422 -14.28 -4.04 -1.42
N LEU A 423 -15.30 -3.51 -0.73
CA LEU A 423 -15.63 -3.90 0.65
C LEU A 423 -16.21 -5.32 0.69
N LEU A 424 -17.22 -5.57 -0.15
CA LEU A 424 -17.80 -6.89 -0.39
C LEU A 424 -17.17 -7.44 -1.66
N SER A 425 -16.62 -8.64 -1.56
CA SER A 425 -15.92 -9.37 -2.62
C SER A 425 -16.07 -10.87 -2.38
N PRO A 426 -15.75 -11.73 -3.35
CA PRO A 426 -15.71 -13.17 -3.12
C PRO A 426 -14.86 -13.58 -1.90
N TYR A 427 -13.79 -12.84 -1.61
CA TYR A 427 -12.95 -13.05 -0.42
C TYR A 427 -13.73 -12.81 0.88
N THR A 428 -14.32 -11.62 1.04
CA THR A 428 -15.03 -11.26 2.27
C THR A 428 -16.35 -12.00 2.42
N VAL A 429 -17.11 -12.15 1.33
CA VAL A 429 -18.40 -12.86 1.32
C VAL A 429 -18.21 -14.36 1.48
N GLY A 430 -17.15 -14.94 0.91
CA GLY A 430 -16.76 -16.33 1.18
C GLY A 430 -16.54 -16.59 2.68
N LYS A 431 -15.86 -15.66 3.36
CA LYS A 431 -15.71 -15.72 4.83
C LYS A 431 -17.04 -15.53 5.57
N MET A 432 -17.93 -14.66 5.09
CA MET A 432 -19.29 -14.52 5.68
C MET A 432 -20.10 -15.80 5.55
N LEU A 433 -20.04 -16.51 4.42
CA LEU A 433 -20.71 -17.80 4.24
C LEU A 433 -20.22 -18.83 5.25
N HIS A 434 -18.91 -18.89 5.50
CA HIS A 434 -18.34 -19.75 6.52
C HIS A 434 -18.74 -19.34 7.94
N ALA A 435 -18.69 -18.05 8.26
CA ALA A 435 -19.14 -17.51 9.54
C ALA A 435 -20.60 -17.88 9.80
N HIS A 436 -21.48 -17.68 8.80
CA HIS A 436 -22.90 -17.97 8.89
C HIS A 436 -23.16 -19.45 9.19
N ARG A 437 -22.44 -20.38 8.55
CA ARG A 437 -22.52 -21.82 8.84
C ARG A 437 -22.12 -22.12 10.30
N ILE A 438 -20.99 -21.59 10.76
CA ILE A 438 -20.51 -21.80 12.14
C ILE A 438 -21.50 -21.25 13.17
N LEU A 439 -22.01 -20.02 12.98
CA LEU A 439 -22.98 -19.43 13.91
C LEU A 439 -24.30 -20.23 13.89
N SER A 440 -24.73 -20.74 12.74
CA SER A 440 -25.94 -21.56 12.62
C SER A 440 -25.78 -22.90 13.36
N GLU A 441 -24.61 -23.53 13.28
CA GLU A 441 -24.30 -24.76 14.02
C GLU A 441 -24.25 -24.50 15.53
N LEU A 442 -23.57 -23.44 15.96
CA LEU A 442 -23.51 -23.03 17.38
C LEU A 442 -24.91 -22.78 17.94
N SER A 443 -25.78 -22.07 17.20
CA SER A 443 -27.17 -21.81 17.60
C SER A 443 -28.02 -23.07 17.72
N ARG A 444 -27.69 -24.16 17.00
CA ARG A 444 -28.42 -25.43 17.06
C ARG A 444 -27.98 -26.31 18.23
N LEU A 445 -26.70 -26.25 18.62
CA LEU A 445 -26.12 -27.13 19.63
C LEU A 445 -26.54 -26.80 21.07
N LEU A 446 -26.93 -25.55 21.34
CA LEU A 446 -27.33 -25.08 22.68
C LEU A 446 -28.73 -24.46 22.58
N CYS A 447 -29.70 -24.99 23.32
CA CYS A 447 -31.08 -24.49 23.29
C CYS A 447 -31.11 -22.99 23.60
N ASN A 448 -31.79 -22.21 22.75
CA ASN A 448 -31.93 -20.75 22.79
C ASN A 448 -32.56 -20.23 24.10
N ASP A 449 -31.78 -20.19 25.17
CA ASP A 449 -32.09 -19.37 26.34
C ASP A 449 -31.26 -18.08 26.25
N GLY A 450 -31.92 -16.93 26.28
CA GLY A 450 -31.39 -15.63 25.80
C GLY A 450 -30.15 -15.08 26.51
N ASN A 451 -29.66 -15.76 27.56
CA ASN A 451 -28.53 -15.38 28.40
C ASN A 451 -27.28 -16.26 28.25
N GLN A 452 -27.21 -17.17 27.27
CA GLN A 452 -26.04 -18.05 27.11
C GLN A 452 -24.85 -17.38 26.39
N GLU A 453 -23.64 -17.75 26.79
CA GLU A 453 -22.37 -17.40 26.14
C GLU A 453 -21.77 -18.63 25.44
N TYR A 454 -21.27 -18.44 24.23
CA TYR A 454 -20.58 -19.47 23.44
C TYR A 454 -19.08 -19.21 23.49
N VAL A 455 -18.27 -20.22 23.78
CA VAL A 455 -16.80 -20.11 23.73
C VAL A 455 -16.31 -20.65 22.38
N TYR A 456 -15.58 -19.82 21.63
CA TYR A 456 -14.94 -20.20 20.37
C TYR A 456 -13.51 -19.64 20.33
N ARG A 457 -12.50 -20.53 20.31
CA ARG A 457 -11.06 -20.19 20.19
C ARG A 457 -10.63 -19.01 21.11
N ASN A 458 -10.84 -19.16 22.41
CA ASN A 458 -10.56 -18.16 23.47
C ASN A 458 -11.38 -16.86 23.41
N MET A 459 -12.46 -16.83 22.62
CA MET A 459 -13.38 -15.71 22.55
C MET A 459 -14.77 -16.15 23.00
N ARG A 460 -15.54 -15.20 23.54
CA ARG A 460 -16.92 -15.39 23.97
C ARG A 460 -17.88 -14.70 23.02
N ILE A 461 -18.95 -15.37 22.61
CA ILE A 461 -20.02 -14.80 21.79
C ILE A 461 -21.30 -14.84 22.62
N GLN A 462 -21.97 -13.71 22.80
CA GLN A 462 -23.29 -13.68 23.46
C GLN A 462 -24.39 -14.16 22.51
N SER A 463 -25.40 -14.88 23.01
CA SER A 463 -26.54 -15.37 22.19
C SER A 463 -27.19 -14.29 21.33
N ARG A 464 -27.43 -13.10 21.91
CA ARG A 464 -27.95 -11.94 21.18
C ARG A 464 -27.02 -11.45 20.06
N ALA A 465 -25.71 -11.55 20.24
CA ALA A 465 -24.71 -11.13 19.26
C ALA A 465 -24.61 -12.15 18.12
N LEU A 466 -24.73 -13.45 18.45
CA LEU A 466 -24.80 -14.54 17.47
C LEU A 466 -26.00 -14.36 16.54
N ALA A 467 -27.21 -14.18 17.09
CA ALA A 467 -28.43 -14.04 16.30
C ALA A 467 -28.39 -12.81 15.37
N LYS A 468 -27.87 -11.68 15.88
CA LYS A 468 -27.63 -10.48 15.06
C LYS A 468 -26.58 -10.72 13.98
N GLY A 469 -25.49 -11.43 14.31
CA GLY A 469 -24.43 -11.77 13.37
C GLY A 469 -24.93 -12.61 12.18
N LEU A 470 -25.77 -13.62 12.43
CA LEU A 470 -26.44 -14.39 11.37
C LEU A 470 -27.21 -13.48 10.41
N HIS A 471 -28.05 -12.60 10.97
CA HIS A 471 -28.85 -11.66 10.18
C HIS A 471 -27.98 -10.69 9.36
N PHE A 472 -26.95 -10.10 9.97
CA PHE A 472 -26.06 -9.16 9.25
C PHE A 472 -25.28 -9.84 8.13
N TYR A 473 -24.80 -11.07 8.33
CA TYR A 473 -24.13 -11.83 7.28
C TYR A 473 -25.08 -12.18 6.14
N GLU A 474 -26.31 -12.65 6.42
CA GLU A 474 -27.31 -12.91 5.37
C GLU A 474 -27.57 -11.65 4.52
N MET A 475 -27.82 -10.50 5.16
CA MET A 475 -28.08 -9.26 4.43
C MET A 475 -26.91 -8.85 3.53
N ALA A 476 -25.67 -8.97 4.02
CA ALA A 476 -24.48 -8.60 3.25
C ALA A 476 -24.20 -9.58 2.10
N ILE A 477 -24.40 -10.88 2.32
CA ILE A 477 -24.31 -11.91 1.28
C ILE A 477 -25.31 -11.60 0.16
N VAL A 478 -26.58 -11.40 0.50
CA VAL A 478 -27.63 -11.08 -0.49
C VAL A 478 -27.35 -9.75 -1.19
N LYS A 479 -26.86 -8.73 -0.47
CA LYS A 479 -26.45 -7.43 -1.05
C LYS A 479 -25.36 -7.61 -2.11
N PHE A 480 -24.33 -8.41 -1.82
CA PHE A 480 -23.25 -8.67 -2.78
C PHE A 480 -23.76 -9.43 -4.01
N LEU A 481 -24.39 -10.60 -3.79
CA LEU A 481 -24.86 -11.46 -4.88
C LEU A 481 -25.85 -10.75 -5.80
N GLY A 482 -26.80 -10.00 -5.22
CA GLY A 482 -27.75 -9.21 -6.01
C GLY A 482 -27.09 -8.05 -6.77
N ASN A 483 -26.07 -7.38 -6.23
CA ASN A 483 -25.33 -6.37 -6.98
C ASN A 483 -24.62 -6.98 -8.20
N SER A 484 -23.93 -8.12 -8.04
CA SER A 484 -23.25 -8.79 -9.14
C SER A 484 -24.26 -9.29 -10.20
N LEU A 485 -25.41 -9.81 -9.77
CA LEU A 485 -26.51 -10.22 -10.66
C LEU A 485 -27.07 -9.05 -11.47
N ILE A 486 -27.43 -7.95 -10.81
CA ILE A 486 -27.97 -6.75 -11.48
C ILE A 486 -26.95 -6.17 -12.45
N LYS A 487 -25.68 -6.09 -12.05
CA LYS A 487 -24.61 -5.61 -12.93
C LYS A 487 -24.47 -6.47 -14.18
N LYS A 488 -24.64 -7.80 -14.06
CA LYS A 488 -24.61 -8.71 -15.22
C LYS A 488 -25.80 -8.51 -16.16
N LEU A 489 -26.96 -8.12 -15.61
CA LEU A 489 -28.21 -7.91 -16.36
C LEU A 489 -28.36 -6.52 -16.98
N GLU A 490 -27.44 -5.58 -16.69
CA GLU A 490 -27.49 -4.19 -17.16
C GLU A 490 -27.70 -4.12 -18.68
N ASP A 491 -26.97 -4.94 -19.44
CA ASP A 491 -27.02 -4.99 -20.91
C ASP A 491 -27.93 -6.10 -21.48
N CYS A 492 -28.56 -6.93 -20.63
CA CYS A 492 -29.42 -8.04 -21.08
C CYS A 492 -30.84 -7.55 -21.44
N PRO A 493 -31.41 -7.82 -22.63
CA PRO A 493 -32.77 -7.38 -22.96
C PRO A 493 -33.90 -7.94 -22.07
N CYS A 494 -33.68 -9.11 -21.46
CA CYS A 494 -34.63 -9.81 -20.56
C CYS A 494 -36.01 -10.11 -21.16
N THR A 495 -36.09 -10.40 -22.47
CA THR A 495 -37.35 -10.65 -23.19
C THR A 495 -37.96 -12.02 -22.89
N SER A 496 -37.14 -13.02 -22.55
CA SER A 496 -37.58 -14.39 -22.25
C SER A 496 -36.73 -15.03 -21.16
N ASP A 497 -37.24 -16.09 -20.53
CA ASP A 497 -36.50 -16.83 -19.50
C ASP A 497 -35.25 -17.51 -20.09
N ALA A 498 -35.34 -18.07 -21.30
CA ALA A 498 -34.21 -18.68 -21.97
C ALA A 498 -33.06 -17.68 -22.23
N GLU A 499 -33.41 -16.46 -22.64
CA GLU A 499 -32.41 -15.39 -22.84
C GLU A 499 -31.71 -15.02 -21.53
N VAL A 500 -32.47 -14.86 -20.43
CA VAL A 500 -31.89 -14.53 -19.12
C VAL A 500 -30.99 -15.65 -18.61
N ILE A 501 -31.45 -16.91 -18.69
CA ILE A 501 -30.67 -18.08 -18.25
C ILE A 501 -29.35 -18.16 -19.02
N GLU A 502 -29.39 -18.01 -20.35
CA GLU A 502 -28.19 -18.07 -21.18
C GLU A 502 -27.25 -16.87 -20.94
N TRP A 503 -27.81 -15.67 -20.75
CA TRP A 503 -27.02 -14.46 -20.48
C TRP A 503 -26.26 -14.53 -19.15
N LEU A 504 -26.89 -15.13 -18.13
CA LEU A 504 -26.31 -15.28 -16.81
C LEU A 504 -25.24 -16.39 -16.75
N ARG A 505 -25.28 -17.36 -17.67
CA ARG A 505 -24.33 -18.47 -17.67
C ARG A 505 -22.87 -17.97 -17.76
N PRO A 506 -21.99 -18.32 -16.81
CA PRO A 506 -20.58 -17.97 -16.88
C PRO A 506 -19.91 -18.56 -18.12
N ARG A 507 -18.95 -17.84 -18.70
CA ARG A 507 -18.19 -18.28 -19.89
C ARG A 507 -16.92 -19.05 -19.55
N THR A 508 -16.60 -19.16 -18.27
CA THR A 508 -15.41 -19.83 -17.76
C THR A 508 -15.72 -20.44 -16.40
N GLU A 509 -15.01 -21.52 -16.05
CA GLU A 509 -15.00 -22.10 -14.71
C GLU A 509 -13.94 -21.44 -13.81
N GLU A 510 -13.06 -20.62 -14.38
CA GLU A 510 -12.14 -19.79 -13.60
C GLU A 510 -12.92 -18.81 -12.72
N GLY A 511 -12.51 -18.69 -11.45
CA GLY A 511 -13.22 -17.90 -10.45
C GLY A 511 -13.92 -18.72 -9.37
N LEU A 512 -14.13 -20.02 -9.60
CA LEU A 512 -14.75 -20.90 -8.60
C LEU A 512 -13.85 -21.13 -7.37
N GLY A 513 -14.49 -21.54 -6.26
CA GLY A 513 -13.82 -21.97 -5.04
C GLY A 513 -13.42 -20.84 -4.11
N VAL A 514 -12.30 -21.03 -3.41
CA VAL A 514 -11.80 -20.11 -2.38
C VAL A 514 -11.05 -18.95 -3.03
N TRP A 515 -11.34 -17.74 -2.58
CA TRP A 515 -10.60 -16.54 -2.95
C TRP A 515 -9.63 -16.15 -1.83
N LEU A 516 -8.52 -15.53 -2.22
CA LEU A 516 -7.45 -15.07 -1.34
C LEU A 516 -7.30 -13.55 -1.46
N ASP A 517 -6.79 -12.93 -0.39
CA ASP A 517 -6.24 -11.58 -0.43
C ASP A 517 -4.71 -11.68 -0.31
N ILE A 518 -4.02 -11.60 -1.45
CA ILE A 518 -2.56 -11.68 -1.54
C ILE A 518 -1.94 -10.30 -1.37
N CYS A 519 -2.24 -9.64 -0.24
CA CYS A 519 -1.77 -8.31 0.11
C CYS A 519 -2.21 -7.20 -0.87
N GLY A 520 -3.52 -6.97 -0.97
CA GLY A 520 -4.09 -5.89 -1.77
C GLY A 520 -4.88 -6.40 -2.97
N MET A 521 -4.43 -7.49 -3.58
CA MET A 521 -5.12 -8.13 -4.69
C MET A 521 -5.98 -9.30 -4.21
N ILE A 522 -7.23 -9.28 -4.63
CA ILE A 522 -8.21 -10.32 -4.36
C ILE A 522 -8.34 -11.20 -5.62
N ALA A 523 -8.06 -12.50 -5.48
CA ALA A 523 -8.06 -13.42 -6.61
C ALA A 523 -8.47 -14.86 -6.22
N PRO A 524 -8.95 -15.67 -7.17
CA PRO A 524 -9.23 -17.09 -6.93
C PRO A 524 -7.94 -17.84 -6.59
N ARG A 525 -7.98 -18.72 -5.59
CA ARG A 525 -6.83 -19.53 -5.18
C ARG A 525 -6.31 -20.39 -6.32
N SER A 526 -7.19 -20.98 -7.13
CA SER A 526 -6.80 -21.82 -8.28
C SER A 526 -6.01 -21.03 -9.32
N SER A 527 -6.44 -19.81 -9.65
CA SER A 527 -5.73 -18.93 -10.58
C SER A 527 -4.36 -18.51 -10.05
N VAL A 528 -4.25 -18.22 -8.74
CA VAL A 528 -2.95 -17.94 -8.12
C VAL A 528 -2.03 -19.17 -8.23
N LEU A 529 -2.51 -20.36 -7.87
CA LEU A 529 -1.71 -21.59 -7.98
C LEU A 529 -1.24 -21.87 -9.41
N CYS A 530 -2.07 -21.60 -10.43
CA CYS A 530 -1.68 -21.72 -11.83
C CYS A 530 -0.48 -20.81 -12.18
N ILE A 531 -0.47 -19.56 -11.68
CA ILE A 531 0.68 -18.66 -11.83
C ILE A 531 1.91 -19.23 -11.12
N LEU A 532 1.76 -19.80 -9.92
CA LEU A 532 2.89 -20.41 -9.20
C LEU A 532 3.44 -21.63 -9.93
N ASP A 533 2.58 -22.44 -10.56
CA ASP A 533 3.02 -23.58 -11.37
C ASP A 533 3.79 -23.13 -12.62
N LYS A 534 3.42 -22.00 -13.24
CA LYS A 534 4.21 -21.37 -14.31
C LYS A 534 5.61 -20.93 -13.85
N VAL A 535 5.75 -20.50 -12.60
CA VAL A 535 7.06 -20.14 -12.03
C VAL A 535 7.91 -21.41 -11.82
N LYS A 536 7.31 -22.46 -11.25
CA LYS A 536 8.02 -23.72 -10.97
C LYS A 536 8.45 -24.44 -12.24
N ASN A 537 7.62 -24.43 -13.28
CA ASN A 537 7.93 -25.09 -14.55
C ASN A 537 8.82 -24.26 -15.50
N GLY A 538 9.24 -23.05 -15.09
CA GLY A 538 10.10 -22.17 -15.88
C GLY A 538 9.41 -21.47 -17.06
N THR A 539 8.08 -21.38 -17.05
CA THR A 539 7.36 -20.52 -18.02
C THR A 539 7.53 -19.05 -17.66
N VAL A 540 7.55 -18.72 -16.36
CA VAL A 540 7.83 -17.38 -15.83
C VAL A 540 9.20 -17.41 -15.19
N ASN A 541 10.13 -16.56 -15.65
CA ASN A 541 11.56 -16.63 -15.32
C ASN A 541 12.13 -15.35 -14.68
N SER A 542 11.29 -14.35 -14.42
CA SER A 542 11.69 -13.09 -13.80
C SER A 542 10.60 -12.52 -12.88
N LEU A 543 10.98 -11.56 -12.02
CA LEU A 543 10.03 -10.85 -11.15
C LEU A 543 9.10 -9.95 -11.98
N GLU A 544 9.60 -9.40 -13.08
CA GLU A 544 8.85 -8.60 -14.05
C GLU A 544 7.72 -9.41 -14.69
N GLU A 545 8.04 -10.56 -15.29
CA GLU A 545 7.04 -11.45 -15.90
C GLU A 545 5.99 -11.93 -14.88
N LEU A 546 6.43 -12.24 -13.65
CA LEU A 546 5.51 -12.62 -12.58
C LEU A 546 4.55 -11.47 -12.21
N ASN A 547 5.05 -10.24 -12.11
CA ASN A 547 4.20 -9.07 -11.89
C ASN A 547 3.22 -8.85 -13.06
N GLU A 548 3.61 -9.11 -14.30
CA GLU A 548 2.74 -9.00 -15.48
C GLU A 548 1.58 -10.03 -15.44
N GLU A 549 1.87 -11.28 -15.10
CA GLU A 549 0.87 -12.34 -14.90
C GLU A 549 -0.13 -11.98 -13.78
N ILE A 550 0.38 -11.47 -12.65
CA ILE A 550 -0.45 -11.00 -11.53
C ILE A 550 -1.34 -9.82 -11.98
N CYS A 551 -0.78 -8.84 -12.71
CA CYS A 551 -1.55 -7.72 -13.25
C CYS A 551 -2.63 -8.17 -14.24
N SER A 552 -2.33 -9.16 -15.08
CA SER A 552 -3.29 -9.74 -16.02
C SER A 552 -4.47 -10.38 -15.28
N LEU A 553 -4.19 -11.16 -14.24
CA LEU A 553 -5.21 -11.76 -13.39
C LEU A 553 -6.06 -10.69 -12.67
N HIS A 554 -5.43 -9.62 -12.15
CA HIS A 554 -6.13 -8.51 -11.52
C HIS A 554 -7.09 -7.80 -12.48
N LYS A 555 -6.69 -7.58 -13.74
CA LYS A 555 -7.56 -6.98 -14.77
C LYS A 555 -8.79 -7.83 -15.08
N ASN A 556 -8.69 -9.15 -14.93
CA ASN A 556 -9.81 -10.08 -15.16
C ASN A 556 -10.75 -10.25 -13.95
N TYR A 557 -10.54 -9.51 -12.85
CA TYR A 557 -11.25 -9.66 -11.59
C TYR A 557 -12.78 -9.78 -11.72
N TYR A 558 -13.43 -8.87 -12.45
CA TYR A 558 -14.91 -8.84 -12.52
C TYR A 558 -15.51 -10.03 -13.30
N ASN A 559 -14.77 -10.59 -14.25
CA ASN A 559 -15.20 -11.79 -14.97
C ASN A 559 -15.17 -13.01 -14.02
N LEU A 560 -14.07 -13.15 -13.28
CA LEU A 560 -13.90 -14.22 -12.29
C LEU A 560 -14.88 -14.07 -11.12
N GLU A 561 -15.12 -12.84 -10.66
CA GLU A 561 -16.12 -12.52 -9.64
C GLU A 561 -17.50 -13.02 -10.08
N TRP A 562 -17.88 -12.79 -11.33
CA TRP A 562 -19.17 -13.23 -11.84
C TRP A 562 -19.32 -14.75 -11.79
N THR A 563 -18.31 -15.51 -12.21
CA THR A 563 -18.33 -16.98 -12.11
C THR A 563 -18.57 -17.43 -10.67
N TRP A 564 -17.88 -16.81 -9.71
CA TRP A 564 -18.06 -17.10 -8.28
C TRP A 564 -19.46 -16.73 -7.78
N ALA A 565 -19.93 -15.53 -8.10
CA ALA A 565 -21.21 -15.00 -7.66
C ALA A 565 -22.37 -15.83 -8.22
N TYR A 566 -22.31 -16.21 -9.49
CA TYR A 566 -23.30 -17.07 -10.14
C TYR A 566 -23.45 -18.42 -9.40
N ASN A 567 -22.34 -19.13 -9.17
CA ASN A 567 -22.39 -20.40 -8.44
C ASN A 567 -22.90 -20.22 -7.00
N THR A 568 -22.47 -19.14 -6.34
CA THR A 568 -22.90 -18.83 -4.96
C THR A 568 -24.40 -18.47 -4.90
N ILE A 569 -24.96 -17.82 -5.92
CA ILE A 569 -26.40 -17.59 -6.04
C ILE A 569 -27.16 -18.92 -6.09
N LEU A 570 -26.72 -19.84 -6.94
CA LEU A 570 -27.35 -21.16 -7.06
C LEU A 570 -27.32 -21.91 -5.71
N GLU A 571 -26.18 -21.95 -5.04
CA GLU A 571 -26.04 -22.60 -3.73
C GLU A 571 -26.87 -21.91 -2.63
N TRP A 572 -26.81 -20.59 -2.53
CA TRP A 572 -27.45 -19.82 -1.45
C TRP A 572 -28.97 -19.87 -1.52
N PHE A 573 -29.53 -19.85 -2.73
CA PHE A 573 -30.98 -19.91 -2.95
C PHE A 573 -31.49 -21.33 -3.22
N GLY A 574 -30.62 -22.34 -3.25
CA GLY A 574 -30.99 -23.74 -3.50
C GLY A 574 -31.55 -23.98 -4.91
N LEU A 575 -30.96 -23.33 -5.91
CA LEU A 575 -31.42 -23.31 -7.29
C LEU A 575 -30.52 -24.16 -8.19
N LYS A 576 -31.08 -24.67 -9.28
CA LYS A 576 -30.34 -25.16 -10.44
C LYS A 576 -30.24 -24.06 -11.52
N PRO A 577 -29.30 -24.16 -12.48
CA PRO A 577 -29.17 -23.19 -13.57
C PRO A 577 -30.48 -22.90 -14.30
N GLU A 578 -31.29 -23.92 -14.55
CA GLU A 578 -32.60 -23.83 -15.19
C GLU A 578 -33.66 -23.08 -14.37
N ASP A 579 -33.48 -22.95 -13.06
CA ASP A 579 -34.42 -22.28 -12.16
C ASP A 579 -34.27 -20.75 -12.17
N LEU A 580 -33.21 -20.20 -12.80
CA LEU A 580 -32.95 -18.75 -12.92
C LEU A 580 -33.85 -18.07 -13.98
N THR A 581 -35.15 -18.34 -13.92
CA THR A 581 -36.19 -17.68 -14.74
C THR A 581 -36.32 -16.21 -14.36
N ARG A 582 -36.99 -15.39 -15.20
CA ARG A 582 -37.22 -13.97 -14.90
C ARG A 582 -37.93 -13.78 -13.56
N THR A 583 -38.89 -14.64 -13.24
CA THR A 583 -39.60 -14.61 -11.95
C THR A 583 -38.65 -14.83 -10.78
N LYS A 584 -37.78 -15.84 -10.85
CA LYS A 584 -36.83 -16.14 -9.78
C LYS A 584 -35.77 -15.03 -9.64
N VAL A 585 -35.26 -14.52 -10.75
CA VAL A 585 -34.36 -13.37 -10.76
C VAL A 585 -35.03 -12.15 -10.12
N ALA A 586 -36.30 -11.88 -10.43
CA ALA A 586 -37.05 -10.79 -9.81
C ALA A 586 -37.22 -10.98 -8.28
N GLU A 587 -37.44 -12.20 -7.80
CA GLU A 587 -37.46 -12.49 -6.35
C GLU A 587 -36.11 -12.16 -5.67
N ILE A 588 -35.00 -12.55 -6.30
CA ILE A 588 -33.65 -12.24 -5.80
C ILE A 588 -33.42 -10.73 -5.78
N VAL A 589 -33.85 -10.01 -6.83
CA VAL A 589 -33.75 -8.54 -6.92
C VAL A 589 -34.59 -7.86 -5.84
N ARG A 590 -35.80 -8.34 -5.54
CA ARG A 590 -36.62 -7.81 -4.42
C ARG A 590 -35.91 -8.01 -3.08
N LYS A 591 -35.43 -9.23 -2.80
CA LYS A 591 -34.70 -9.53 -1.56
C LYS A 591 -33.44 -8.68 -1.44
N TRP A 592 -32.72 -8.47 -2.55
CA TRP A 592 -31.58 -7.58 -2.62
C TRP A 592 -31.95 -6.13 -2.29
N LYS A 593 -33.01 -5.59 -2.89
CA LYS A 593 -33.49 -4.22 -2.65
C LYS A 593 -33.80 -4.02 -1.18
N ASP A 594 -34.53 -4.96 -0.57
CA ASP A 594 -34.88 -4.93 0.85
C ASP A 594 -33.64 -4.94 1.75
N CYS A 595 -32.66 -5.81 1.46
CA CYS A 595 -31.41 -5.91 2.22
C CYS A 595 -30.56 -4.64 2.11
N VAL A 596 -30.43 -4.07 0.89
CA VAL A 596 -29.66 -2.84 0.66
C VAL A 596 -30.28 -1.67 1.41
N VAL A 597 -31.57 -1.43 1.21
CA VAL A 597 -32.30 -0.32 1.86
C VAL A 597 -32.27 -0.48 3.38
N SER A 598 -32.41 -1.70 3.89
CA SER A 598 -32.36 -1.96 5.33
C SER A 598 -30.96 -1.72 5.92
N LEU A 599 -29.89 -2.16 5.23
CA LEU A 599 -28.51 -1.88 5.66
C LEU A 599 -28.21 -0.38 5.64
N ASP A 600 -28.67 0.34 4.62
CA ASP A 600 -28.43 1.78 4.51
C ASP A 600 -29.26 2.57 5.55
N LYS A 601 -30.47 2.12 5.89
CA LYS A 601 -31.22 2.65 7.04
C LYS A 601 -30.50 2.40 8.37
N MET A 602 -29.93 1.21 8.57
CA MET A 602 -29.12 0.92 9.75
C MET A 602 -27.86 1.79 9.82
N LEU A 603 -27.26 2.11 8.67
CA LEU A 603 -26.11 3.01 8.56
C LEU A 603 -26.50 4.46 8.88
N TYR A 604 -27.65 4.92 8.40
CA TYR A 604 -28.22 6.22 8.74
C TYR A 604 -28.44 6.35 10.25
N GLU A 605 -29.01 5.32 10.86
CA GLU A 605 -29.21 5.24 12.31
C GLU A 605 -27.91 5.20 13.11
N ASP A 606 -26.87 4.55 12.58
CA ASP A 606 -25.53 4.55 13.15
C ASP A 606 -24.89 5.95 13.07
N ALA A 607 -25.02 6.62 11.92
CA ALA A 607 -24.57 8.00 11.75
C ALA A 607 -25.28 8.97 12.71
N ARG A 608 -26.59 8.78 12.93
CA ARG A 608 -27.39 9.64 13.82
C ARG A 608 -26.85 9.65 15.25
N LYS A 609 -26.27 8.54 15.74
CA LYS A 609 -25.72 8.47 17.10
C LYS A 609 -24.62 9.48 17.36
N GLU A 610 -23.81 9.79 16.35
CA GLU A 610 -22.72 10.79 16.44
C GLU A 610 -23.26 12.23 16.64
N PHE A 611 -24.54 12.47 16.34
CA PHE A 611 -25.21 13.78 16.42
C PHE A 611 -26.24 13.85 17.57
N THR A 612 -26.27 12.89 18.48
CA THR A 612 -27.21 12.90 19.63
C THR A 612 -26.77 13.85 20.74
N MET A 613 -27.70 14.39 21.56
CA MET A 613 -27.42 15.40 22.59
C MET A 613 -26.28 15.06 23.57
N ASN A 614 -26.02 13.78 23.86
CA ASN A 614 -24.93 13.37 24.74
C ASN A 614 -23.53 13.49 24.09
N THR A 615 -23.44 13.54 22.75
CA THR A 615 -22.20 13.80 22.00
C THR A 615 -22.09 15.26 21.52
N GLN A 616 -23.16 16.04 21.62
CA GLN A 616 -23.17 17.49 21.38
C GLN A 616 -22.51 18.24 22.56
N VAL A 617 -21.19 18.25 22.59
CA VAL A 617 -20.42 19.19 23.41
C VAL A 617 -20.22 20.44 22.55
N GLY A 618 -20.60 21.62 23.04
CA GLY A 618 -20.25 22.87 22.35
C GLY A 618 -18.73 22.98 22.32
N PHE A 619 -18.17 23.37 21.19
CA PHE A 619 -16.73 23.57 21.03
C PHE A 619 -16.25 24.80 21.79
N GLY A 620 -17.12 25.78 22.01
CA GLY A 620 -16.88 26.89 22.92
C GLY A 620 -16.97 26.46 24.38
N ILE A 621 -15.87 26.64 25.11
CA ILE A 621 -15.67 26.16 26.50
C ILE A 621 -16.68 26.77 27.48
N ASP A 622 -17.12 28.00 27.24
CA ASP A 622 -18.01 28.75 28.14
C ASP A 622 -19.47 28.81 27.66
N VAL A 623 -19.80 28.12 26.56
CA VAL A 623 -21.07 28.27 25.84
C VAL A 623 -22.15 27.38 26.45
N LYS A 624 -23.35 27.93 26.72
CA LYS A 624 -24.43 27.24 27.44
C LYS A 624 -25.74 27.24 26.66
N GLY A 625 -26.59 26.26 26.94
CA GLY A 625 -27.95 26.20 26.39
C GLY A 625 -27.96 26.21 24.85
N ASP A 626 -28.77 27.09 24.26
CA ASP A 626 -28.97 27.17 22.81
C ASP A 626 -27.70 27.64 22.06
N GLU A 627 -26.86 28.45 22.69
CA GLU A 627 -25.58 28.87 22.09
C GLU A 627 -24.66 27.66 21.89
N LYS A 628 -24.74 26.65 22.77
CA LYS A 628 -23.93 25.42 22.70
C LYS A 628 -24.33 24.59 21.48
N SER A 629 -25.63 24.51 21.20
CA SER A 629 -26.16 23.83 20.02
C SER A 629 -25.81 24.59 18.74
N ALA A 630 -25.93 25.92 18.73
CA ALA A 630 -25.57 26.75 17.59
C ALA A 630 -24.06 26.69 17.26
N ASP A 631 -23.21 26.66 18.29
CA ASP A 631 -21.77 26.48 18.15
C ASP A 631 -21.42 25.08 17.62
N PHE A 632 -22.07 24.04 18.15
CA PHE A 632 -21.95 22.68 17.61
C PHE A 632 -22.36 22.62 16.15
N ASP A 633 -23.52 23.17 15.79
CA ASP A 633 -24.04 23.15 14.41
C ASP A 633 -23.16 23.96 13.45
N THR A 634 -22.55 25.05 13.91
CA THR A 634 -21.63 25.86 13.10
C THR A 634 -20.34 25.09 12.77
N VAL A 635 -19.80 24.34 13.73
CA VAL A 635 -18.52 23.64 13.57
C VAL A 635 -18.69 22.25 12.93
N ARG A 636 -19.70 21.48 13.36
CA ARG A 636 -19.95 20.11 12.90
C ARG A 636 -20.93 20.03 11.74
N GLY A 637 -21.73 21.07 11.52
CA GLY A 637 -22.88 21.02 10.64
C GLY A 637 -24.07 20.30 11.28
N ASN A 638 -25.26 20.57 10.75
CA ASN A 638 -26.46 19.85 11.12
C ASN A 638 -26.46 18.43 10.50
N PHE A 639 -27.10 17.47 11.18
CA PHE A 639 -27.25 16.10 10.72
C PHE A 639 -27.94 16.01 9.35
N GLU A 640 -29.04 16.74 9.13
CA GLU A 640 -29.76 16.68 7.85
C GLU A 640 -28.98 17.28 6.68
N SER A 641 -28.05 18.19 6.93
CA SER A 641 -27.20 18.79 5.88
C SER A 641 -25.82 18.14 5.76
N ASN A 642 -25.52 17.12 6.57
CA ASN A 642 -24.22 16.47 6.55
C ASN A 642 -23.99 15.74 5.20
N PRO A 643 -22.88 16.01 4.48
CA PRO A 643 -22.64 15.42 3.16
C PRO A 643 -22.68 13.89 3.14
N PHE A 644 -22.24 13.23 4.21
CA PHE A 644 -22.27 11.77 4.30
C PHE A 644 -23.69 11.23 4.51
N VAL A 645 -24.51 11.94 5.29
CA VAL A 645 -25.92 11.57 5.51
C VAL A 645 -26.72 11.72 4.22
N LEU A 646 -26.50 12.82 3.49
CA LEU A 646 -27.09 13.04 2.17
C LEU A 646 -26.66 11.96 1.17
N GLU A 647 -25.40 11.54 1.19
CA GLU A 647 -24.91 10.45 0.34
C GLU A 647 -25.57 9.10 0.66
N ILE A 648 -25.90 8.83 1.93
CA ILE A 648 -26.67 7.63 2.29
C ILE A 648 -28.08 7.70 1.71
N LEU A 649 -28.77 8.84 1.86
CA LEU A 649 -30.12 9.02 1.35
C LEU A 649 -30.16 8.91 -0.19
N ASP A 650 -29.22 9.55 -0.88
CA ASP A 650 -29.03 9.45 -2.33
C ASP A 650 -28.71 8.01 -2.76
N HIS A 651 -27.89 7.28 -1.99
CA HIS A 651 -27.62 5.87 -2.26
C HIS A 651 -28.88 5.00 -2.11
N ILE A 652 -29.71 5.24 -1.08
CA ILE A 652 -31.00 4.55 -0.90
C ILE A 652 -31.92 4.81 -2.09
N GLU A 653 -32.04 6.06 -2.53
CA GLU A 653 -32.87 6.44 -3.67
C GLU A 653 -32.38 5.77 -4.96
N LYS A 654 -31.09 5.91 -5.29
CA LYS A 654 -30.48 5.31 -6.49
C LYS A 654 -30.59 3.80 -6.51
N LYS A 655 -30.36 3.12 -5.39
CA LYS A 655 -30.46 1.65 -5.31
C LYS A 655 -31.91 1.18 -5.38
N SER A 656 -32.84 1.94 -4.81
CA SER A 656 -34.27 1.65 -4.93
C SER A 656 -34.72 1.76 -6.38
N ALA A 657 -34.38 2.86 -7.04
CA ALA A 657 -34.69 3.09 -8.46
C ALA A 657 -34.04 2.04 -9.38
N LEU A 658 -32.79 1.66 -9.12
CA LEU A 658 -32.11 0.58 -9.85
C LEU A 658 -32.84 -0.77 -9.70
N GLY A 659 -33.29 -1.08 -8.49
CA GLY A 659 -34.11 -2.27 -8.23
C GLY A 659 -35.42 -2.23 -9.03
N ASP A 660 -36.14 -1.13 -8.98
CA ASP A 660 -37.42 -0.97 -9.68
C ASP A 660 -37.27 -1.02 -11.20
N LEU A 661 -36.23 -0.38 -11.74
CA LEU A 661 -35.90 -0.46 -13.17
C LEU A 661 -35.60 -1.91 -13.58
N THR A 662 -34.83 -2.64 -12.78
CA THR A 662 -34.49 -4.04 -13.06
C THR A 662 -35.73 -4.93 -13.00
N LEU A 663 -36.63 -4.70 -12.03
CA LEU A 663 -37.90 -5.42 -11.93
C LEU A 663 -38.84 -5.14 -13.11
N ALA A 664 -38.90 -3.89 -13.57
CA ALA A 664 -39.63 -3.51 -14.77
C ALA A 664 -39.08 -4.23 -16.01
N LYS A 665 -37.75 -4.29 -16.15
CA LYS A 665 -37.08 -4.99 -17.24
C LYS A 665 -37.37 -6.49 -17.25
N LEU A 666 -37.57 -7.09 -16.08
CA LEU A 666 -37.92 -8.51 -15.92
C LEU A 666 -39.43 -8.78 -16.08
N GLY A 667 -40.26 -7.75 -16.30
CA GLY A 667 -41.72 -7.88 -16.42
C GLY A 667 -42.41 -8.17 -15.08
N ALA A 668 -41.85 -7.70 -13.97
CA ALA A 668 -42.23 -8.08 -12.61
C ALA A 668 -42.77 -6.91 -11.74
N VAL A 669 -43.33 -5.88 -12.38
CA VAL A 669 -43.93 -4.67 -11.77
C VAL A 669 -45.38 -4.89 -11.38
#